data_AF-A0A554VRL1-F1
#
_entry.id   AF-A0A554VRL1-F1
#
_cell.length_a   1.000
_cell.length_b   1.000
_cell.length_c   1.000
_cell.angle_alpha   90.00
_cell.angle_beta   90.00
_cell.angle_gamma   90.00
#
_symmetry.space_group_name_H-M   'P 1'
#
loop_
_entity.id
_entity.type
_entity.pdbx_description
1 polymer ?
#
loop_
_entity_poly.entity_id
_entity_poly.type
_entity_poly.pdbx_seq_one_letter_code
_entity_poly.pdbx_strand_id
1 'polypeptide(L)'
;MKSIYKILIIGIVFLLSANSHAQFESKTDITDFDEYEAKAGLNACYCDSELAYNLLLQRLDQLEGQRKQEWLEGQQVRLKNEIDRRLNETHPNYAEAEKQLLKRHYKGDNDAIINPLAEQASKNSFEDKRKVQQRRVEYNVLTHRDDVSDILADYTFGDLTSKGVKIKGMTRSQIFDRRREILDEINHTYKPSANASSKFWDGLKKVIDQEYILNRMAELAKARYDSYSVENRVKVITKLLVERNFGNGWGAYNEVPLVYNTNEHNYRDLALIRADQLGNVQSIPPTEPTGAESIAAHALTNISPSVFANLYQNEKYKDITSEINKFFNRSNYHFASIRSLRNVINFQESLLPRVNASDVSSYGIPPVYQSASNTELAMSFRADRDAPNYHTWRGVGNVLAEMYETDFLPNSLQQEGFIIAKIFNSNGISVPDWVTNQALGEIFDFNKTPYGGKPGSNFYYRFEVIFKPSIGIQLWNQSININNLFDDPIHIEGASALARGESFNFAFRKKVYAFSNALNLNTSQRDWLIDDKNRKEFDILYDFFENNGYNVDNVDFGRQSIVTFMNENMILPVISFDQNFPRSTYMKEIVRMNKWIRLFGNRELGQFIEAITPNLPSLTNQELYNLYSFTWEAHKDLKLAYYRIPIETVVVFQPFVELILFDTGIGVAIALLEKLPAAIRSAEILAIINRLRSASQFGELKHAKTFGINTYNSLVSTFKALGLSRLKMGVQFHHLFEQRFVTQLKALLGANTGKWESVVLTVEEHQKITQAWRRIIGYNGQAVGTSGKVTATATLADIQAAAKEVYKNYPEILKALGL
;
A
#
# COMPACT_ATOMS: atom_id res chain seq x y z
N MET A 1 13.90 -44.44 49.30
CA MET A 1 14.99 -43.73 48.57
C MET A 1 16.13 -44.63 48.08
N LYS A 2 16.56 -45.68 48.80
CA LYS A 2 17.67 -46.56 48.33
C LYS A 2 17.37 -47.40 47.07
N SER A 3 16.10 -47.67 46.73
CA SER A 3 15.73 -48.52 45.58
C SER A 3 15.81 -47.81 44.23
N ILE A 4 15.51 -46.51 44.18
CA ILE A 4 15.58 -45.71 42.94
C ILE A 4 17.03 -45.51 42.50
N TYR A 5 17.94 -45.24 43.43
CA TYR A 5 19.37 -45.16 43.13
C TYR A 5 19.95 -46.52 42.69
N LYS A 6 19.51 -47.64 43.27
CA LYS A 6 19.91 -48.97 42.79
C LYS A 6 19.43 -49.24 41.36
N ILE A 7 18.19 -48.84 41.01
CA ILE A 7 17.65 -49.01 39.66
C ILE A 7 18.37 -48.10 38.64
N LEU A 8 18.70 -46.86 39.02
CA LEU A 8 19.48 -45.94 38.19
C LEU A 8 20.92 -46.42 37.99
N ILE A 9 21.57 -46.92 39.04
CA ILE A 9 22.92 -47.51 38.95
C ILE A 9 22.89 -48.78 38.10
N ILE A 10 21.90 -49.66 38.25
CA ILE A 10 21.73 -50.85 37.40
C ILE A 10 21.47 -50.44 35.94
N GLY A 11 20.66 -49.40 35.69
CA GLY A 11 20.41 -48.89 34.34
C GLY A 11 21.64 -48.30 33.67
N ILE A 12 22.47 -47.57 34.42
CA ILE A 12 23.75 -47.03 33.95
C ILE A 12 24.77 -48.16 33.70
N VAL A 13 24.83 -49.18 34.58
CA VAL A 13 25.69 -50.35 34.42
C VAL A 13 25.29 -51.18 33.19
N PHE A 14 23.99 -51.37 32.92
CA PHE A 14 23.49 -52.07 31.74
C PHE A 14 23.78 -51.32 30.43
N LEU A 15 23.69 -49.98 30.44
CA LEU A 15 24.00 -49.15 29.28
C LEU A 15 25.51 -49.12 28.97
N LEU A 16 26.35 -49.16 30.01
CA LEU A 16 27.81 -49.21 29.86
C LEU A 16 28.29 -50.61 29.44
N SER A 17 27.73 -51.70 29.97
CA SER A 17 28.12 -53.08 29.59
C SER A 17 27.73 -53.44 28.15
N ALA A 18 26.62 -52.89 27.64
CA ALA A 18 26.14 -53.15 26.29
C ALA A 18 27.01 -52.52 25.18
N ASN A 19 27.75 -51.44 25.48
CA ASN A 19 28.56 -50.72 24.50
C ASN A 19 30.08 -50.88 24.67
N SER A 20 30.58 -51.42 25.80
CA SER A 20 32.03 -51.47 26.12
C SER A 20 32.63 -52.87 26.30
N HIS A 21 31.83 -53.95 26.25
CA HIS A 21 32.26 -55.34 26.53
C HIS A 21 32.90 -55.59 27.92
N ALA A 22 32.79 -54.66 28.88
CA ALA A 22 33.30 -54.89 30.23
C ALA A 22 32.47 -55.96 30.97
N GLN A 23 33.13 -57.02 31.45
CA GLN A 23 32.53 -58.03 32.33
C GLN A 23 32.72 -57.61 33.79
N PHE A 24 31.63 -57.56 34.55
CA PHE A 24 31.65 -57.35 35.98
C PHE A 24 31.39 -58.67 36.69
N GLU A 25 32.37 -59.15 37.46
CA GLU A 25 32.20 -60.31 38.33
C GLU A 25 31.70 -59.84 39.69
N SER A 26 30.55 -60.35 40.13
CA SER A 26 30.01 -60.06 41.46
C SER A 26 30.54 -61.12 42.44
N LYS A 27 31.46 -60.74 43.34
CA LYS A 27 31.73 -61.55 44.54
C LYS A 27 30.75 -61.18 45.65
N THR A 28 30.17 -62.20 46.26
CA THR A 28 29.31 -62.08 47.44
C THR A 28 30.10 -61.59 48.66
N ASP A 29 29.43 -60.75 49.45
CA ASP A 29 29.86 -60.03 50.65
C ASP A 29 31.10 -60.59 51.37
N ILE A 30 32.16 -59.78 51.42
CA ILE A 30 33.26 -59.95 52.36
C ILE A 30 33.09 -58.89 53.44
N THR A 31 32.63 -59.35 54.61
CA THR A 31 32.80 -58.68 55.89
C THR A 31 34.25 -58.89 56.33
N ASP A 32 35.16 -57.99 55.95
CA ASP A 32 36.30 -57.57 56.77
C ASP A 32 37.13 -56.55 56.01
N PHE A 33 37.31 -55.39 56.64
CA PHE A 33 38.36 -54.44 56.31
C PHE A 33 39.64 -54.98 56.96
N ASP A 34 40.58 -55.49 56.17
CA ASP A 34 42.01 -55.20 56.32
C ASP A 34 42.83 -56.00 55.28
N GLU A 35 43.89 -55.35 54.78
CA GLU A 35 44.96 -55.86 53.92
C GLU A 35 44.59 -56.43 52.54
N TYR A 36 44.91 -55.68 51.48
CA TYR A 36 45.86 -56.19 50.47
C TYR A 36 46.43 -55.04 49.61
N GLU A 37 47.69 -54.72 49.87
CA GLU A 37 48.54 -53.93 48.99
C GLU A 37 48.95 -54.73 47.74
N ALA A 38 48.87 -54.03 46.60
CA ALA A 38 49.74 -54.06 45.43
C ALA A 38 50.15 -55.39 44.78
N LYS A 39 49.83 -55.52 43.48
CA LYS A 39 50.85 -55.73 42.43
C LYS A 39 50.36 -55.26 41.05
N ALA A 40 51.27 -54.59 40.35
CA ALA A 40 51.02 -53.67 39.25
C ALA A 40 50.89 -54.33 37.87
N GLY A 41 50.03 -53.71 37.04
CA GLY A 41 49.97 -53.81 35.58
C GLY A 41 49.07 -52.68 35.06
N LEU A 42 49.67 -51.64 34.50
CA LEU A 42 49.05 -50.37 34.10
C LEU A 42 47.94 -50.56 33.03
N ASN A 43 46.68 -50.58 33.48
CA ASN A 43 45.49 -50.17 32.73
C ASN A 43 44.38 -49.83 33.74
N ALA A 44 44.70 -48.95 34.69
CA ALA A 44 43.72 -48.38 35.59
C ALA A 44 42.83 -47.42 34.79
N CYS A 45 41.53 -47.75 34.70
CA CYS A 45 40.51 -46.85 34.21
C CYS A 45 40.56 -45.54 35.02
N TYR A 46 41.04 -44.47 34.39
CA TYR A 46 40.84 -43.12 34.88
C TYR A 46 39.37 -42.77 34.71
N CYS A 47 38.60 -42.89 35.80
CA CYS A 47 37.30 -42.26 35.93
C CYS A 47 37.49 -40.76 36.20
N ASP A 48 37.92 -40.00 35.18
CA ASP A 48 37.84 -38.55 35.23
C ASP A 48 36.44 -38.12 34.80
N SER A 49 35.51 -38.15 35.75
CA SER A 49 34.08 -37.88 35.55
C SER A 49 33.79 -36.43 35.15
N GLU A 50 34.71 -35.50 35.39
CA GLU A 50 34.55 -34.09 35.03
C GLU A 50 34.87 -33.87 33.55
N LEU A 51 35.90 -34.53 33.02
CA LEU A 51 36.29 -34.43 31.61
C LEU A 51 35.22 -35.03 30.67
N ALA A 52 34.66 -36.19 31.03
CA ALA A 52 33.65 -36.87 30.20
C ALA A 52 32.27 -36.17 30.22
N TYR A 53 31.87 -35.58 31.36
CA TYR A 53 30.64 -34.80 31.46
C TYR A 53 30.76 -33.45 30.73
N ASN A 54 31.90 -32.77 30.85
CA ASN A 54 32.15 -31.54 30.09
C ASN A 54 32.29 -31.80 28.58
N LEU A 55 32.84 -32.95 28.16
CA LEU A 55 32.85 -33.35 26.75
C LEU A 55 31.45 -33.67 26.23
N LEU A 56 30.59 -34.29 27.05
CA LEU A 56 29.19 -34.57 26.74
C LEU A 56 28.39 -33.26 26.64
N LEU A 57 28.55 -32.34 27.60
CA LEU A 57 27.93 -31.01 27.54
C LEU A 57 28.43 -30.21 26.33
N GLN A 58 29.73 -30.23 26.03
CA GLN A 58 30.25 -29.64 24.79
C GLN A 58 29.66 -30.32 23.54
N ARG A 59 29.45 -31.64 23.54
CA ARG A 59 28.82 -32.34 22.41
C ARG A 59 27.34 -32.02 22.30
N LEU A 60 26.64 -31.88 23.41
CA LEU A 60 25.24 -31.47 23.46
C LEU A 60 25.08 -30.02 23.01
N ASP A 61 25.94 -29.10 23.46
CA ASP A 61 26.00 -27.71 22.99
C ASP A 61 26.41 -27.62 21.51
N GLN A 62 27.31 -28.49 21.03
CA GLN A 62 27.66 -28.59 19.62
C GLN A 62 26.51 -29.15 18.79
N LEU A 63 25.75 -30.13 19.29
CA LEU A 63 24.58 -30.70 18.62
C LEU A 63 23.39 -29.73 18.63
N GLU A 64 23.19 -29.00 19.72
CA GLU A 64 22.22 -27.92 19.83
C GLU A 64 22.63 -26.74 18.93
N GLY A 65 23.93 -26.41 18.89
CA GLY A 65 24.51 -25.44 17.97
C GLY A 65 24.37 -25.83 16.50
N GLN A 66 24.60 -27.10 16.16
CA GLN A 66 24.39 -27.64 14.80
C GLN A 66 22.91 -27.63 14.42
N ARG A 67 22.01 -28.09 15.30
CA ARG A 67 20.55 -28.04 15.07
C ARG A 67 20.03 -26.63 14.94
N LYS A 68 20.57 -25.70 15.74
CA LYS A 68 20.28 -24.27 15.65
C LYS A 68 20.79 -23.73 14.31
N GLN A 69 22.00 -24.08 13.88
CA GLN A 69 22.55 -23.67 12.58
C GLN A 69 21.74 -24.21 11.39
N GLU A 70 21.35 -25.49 11.41
CA GLU A 70 20.47 -26.09 10.40
C GLU A 70 19.09 -25.41 10.37
N TRP A 71 18.54 -25.08 11.55
CA TRP A 71 17.29 -24.34 11.65
C TRP A 71 17.43 -22.91 11.08
N LEU A 72 18.54 -22.23 11.38
CA LEU A 72 18.85 -20.88 10.90
C LEU A 72 19.01 -20.83 9.38
N GLU A 73 19.71 -21.80 8.79
CA GLU A 73 19.80 -21.97 7.33
C GLU A 73 18.41 -22.21 6.72
N GLY A 74 17.58 -23.01 7.39
CA GLY A 74 16.17 -23.20 7.03
C GLY A 74 15.34 -21.91 7.10
N GLN A 75 15.58 -21.06 8.10
CA GLN A 75 14.90 -19.76 8.23
C GLN A 75 15.38 -18.77 7.16
N GLN A 76 16.66 -18.73 6.82
CA GLN A 76 17.18 -17.86 5.76
C GLN A 76 16.55 -18.16 4.40
N VAL A 77 16.33 -19.44 4.08
CA VAL A 77 15.61 -19.83 2.86
C VAL A 77 14.15 -19.33 2.88
N ARG A 78 13.45 -19.46 4.02
CA ARG A 78 12.06 -19.00 4.17
C ARG A 78 11.96 -17.47 4.09
N LEU A 79 12.82 -16.78 4.83
CA LEU A 79 12.89 -15.32 4.82
C LEU A 79 13.26 -14.80 3.43
N LYS A 80 14.22 -15.42 2.74
CA LYS A 80 14.52 -15.11 1.34
C LYS A 80 13.28 -15.24 0.47
N ASN A 81 12.58 -16.37 0.53
CA ASN A 81 11.38 -16.60 -0.30
C ASN A 81 10.27 -15.59 0.00
N GLU A 82 10.12 -15.20 1.26
CA GLU A 82 9.13 -14.18 1.67
C GLU A 82 9.55 -12.77 1.23
N ILE A 83 10.84 -12.43 1.31
CA ILE A 83 11.39 -11.19 0.77
C ILE A 83 11.16 -11.15 -0.74
N ASP A 84 11.54 -12.21 -1.46
CA ASP A 84 11.36 -12.36 -2.91
C ASP A 84 9.89 -12.15 -3.30
N ARG A 85 8.97 -12.82 -2.58
CA ARG A 85 7.52 -12.68 -2.78
C ARG A 85 7.04 -11.24 -2.59
N ARG A 86 7.54 -10.54 -1.57
CA ARG A 86 7.10 -9.16 -1.24
C ARG A 86 7.74 -8.07 -2.08
N LEU A 87 8.96 -8.32 -2.56
CA LEU A 87 9.64 -7.46 -3.52
C LEU A 87 9.19 -7.76 -4.95
N ASN A 88 8.52 -8.90 -5.16
CA ASN A 88 8.16 -9.41 -6.49
C ASN A 88 9.41 -9.60 -7.37
N GLU A 89 10.50 -10.08 -6.76
CA GLU A 89 11.83 -10.22 -7.34
C GLU A 89 12.43 -11.55 -6.88
N THR A 90 13.23 -12.23 -7.70
CA THR A 90 13.91 -13.46 -7.30
C THR A 90 15.39 -13.19 -7.10
N HIS A 91 15.88 -13.41 -5.87
CA HIS A 91 17.30 -13.22 -5.56
C HIS A 91 18.06 -14.54 -5.60
N PRO A 92 19.37 -14.54 -5.92
CA PRO A 92 20.16 -15.77 -5.99
C PRO A 92 20.42 -16.39 -4.61
N ASN A 93 20.48 -15.58 -3.55
CA ASN A 93 20.74 -16.03 -2.19
C ASN A 93 20.10 -15.08 -1.18
N TYR A 94 20.13 -15.48 0.10
CA TYR A 94 19.56 -14.68 1.19
C TYR A 94 20.27 -13.33 1.38
N ALA A 95 21.60 -13.28 1.21
CA ALA A 95 22.36 -12.05 1.41
C ALA A 95 21.96 -10.95 0.39
N GLU A 96 21.68 -11.33 -0.86
CA GLU A 96 21.19 -10.37 -1.86
C GLU A 96 19.74 -9.95 -1.57
N ALA A 97 18.86 -10.89 -1.22
CA ALA A 97 17.48 -10.57 -0.81
C ALA A 97 17.45 -9.61 0.40
N GLU A 98 18.27 -9.88 1.40
CA GLU A 98 18.46 -9.05 2.59
C GLU A 98 18.95 -7.64 2.22
N LYS A 99 19.96 -7.54 1.36
CA LYS A 99 20.47 -6.24 0.90
C LYS A 99 19.37 -5.42 0.22
N GLN A 100 18.56 -6.03 -0.65
CA GLN A 100 17.46 -5.34 -1.31
C GLN A 100 16.33 -4.96 -0.33
N LEU A 101 16.05 -5.81 0.67
CA LEU A 101 15.11 -5.46 1.75
C LEU A 101 15.60 -4.23 2.54
N LEU A 102 16.89 -4.17 2.89
CA LEU A 102 17.48 -3.03 3.60
C LEU A 102 17.44 -1.75 2.74
N LYS A 103 17.78 -1.84 1.45
CA LYS A 103 17.61 -0.71 0.52
C LYS A 103 16.15 -0.24 0.49
N ARG A 104 15.19 -1.17 0.43
CA ARG A 104 13.78 -0.80 0.46
C ARG A 104 13.37 -0.11 1.77
N HIS A 105 13.90 -0.56 2.90
CA HIS A 105 13.65 0.03 4.22
C HIS A 105 14.17 1.46 4.32
N TYR A 106 15.41 1.72 3.91
CA TYR A 106 16.03 3.05 3.97
C TYR A 106 15.69 3.95 2.78
N LYS A 107 14.85 3.50 1.85
CA LYS A 107 14.47 4.31 0.68
C LYS A 107 13.81 5.62 1.09
N GLY A 108 12.95 5.61 2.12
CA GLY A 108 12.32 6.84 2.63
C GLY A 108 13.33 7.87 3.11
N ASP A 109 14.31 7.44 3.93
CA ASP A 109 15.38 8.31 4.44
C ASP A 109 16.29 8.82 3.32
N ASN A 110 16.67 7.95 2.38
CA ASN A 110 17.45 8.33 1.20
C ASN A 110 16.71 9.39 0.38
N ASP A 111 15.44 9.14 0.06
CA ASP A 111 14.62 10.02 -0.77
C ASP A 111 14.41 11.38 -0.07
N ALA A 112 14.27 11.40 1.26
CA ALA A 112 14.18 12.63 2.06
C ALA A 112 15.46 13.49 2.01
N ILE A 113 16.63 12.89 1.75
CA ILE A 113 17.91 13.59 1.63
C ILE A 113 18.16 14.01 0.18
N ILE A 114 17.97 13.08 -0.76
CA ILE A 114 18.33 13.23 -2.16
C ILE A 114 17.34 14.12 -2.92
N ASN A 115 16.03 13.99 -2.69
CA ASN A 115 15.04 14.71 -3.47
C ASN A 115 15.15 16.24 -3.31
N PRO A 116 15.27 16.80 -2.08
CA PRO A 116 15.44 18.25 -1.92
C PRO A 116 16.75 18.77 -2.52
N LEU A 117 17.83 17.98 -2.45
CA LEU A 117 19.11 18.33 -3.08
C LEU A 117 18.98 18.36 -4.61
N ALA A 118 18.33 17.34 -5.18
CA ALA A 118 18.14 17.21 -6.62
C ALA A 118 17.28 18.35 -7.17
N GLU A 119 16.18 18.67 -6.49
CA GLU A 119 15.30 19.78 -6.83
C GLU A 119 16.07 21.11 -6.79
N GLN A 120 16.79 21.38 -5.71
CA GLN A 120 17.56 22.62 -5.56
C GLN A 120 18.69 22.73 -6.60
N ALA A 121 19.43 21.65 -6.84
CA ALA A 121 20.53 21.64 -7.82
C ALA A 121 20.02 21.85 -9.25
N SER A 122 18.94 21.15 -9.62
CA SER A 122 18.27 21.31 -10.91
C SER A 122 17.80 22.75 -11.11
N LYS A 123 17.12 23.32 -10.11
CA LYS A 123 16.65 24.72 -10.13
C LYS A 123 17.79 25.70 -10.30
N ASN A 124 18.85 25.59 -9.50
CA ASN A 124 20.02 26.48 -9.59
C ASN A 124 20.70 26.38 -10.96
N SER A 125 20.88 25.17 -11.49
CA SER A 125 21.45 24.95 -12.82
C SER A 125 20.61 25.61 -13.92
N PHE A 126 19.29 25.43 -13.87
CA PHE A 126 18.37 26.04 -14.81
C PHE A 126 18.38 27.57 -14.71
N GLU A 127 18.30 28.13 -13.50
CA GLU A 127 18.25 29.57 -13.27
C GLU A 127 19.52 30.29 -13.73
N ASP A 128 20.70 29.70 -13.52
CA ASP A 128 21.96 30.32 -13.93
C ASP A 128 22.18 30.24 -15.44
N LYS A 129 21.87 29.11 -16.09
CA LYS A 129 21.88 29.01 -17.57
C LYS A 129 20.92 30.03 -18.18
N ARG A 130 19.74 30.20 -17.58
CA ARG A 130 18.74 31.18 -18.00
C ARG A 130 19.25 32.62 -17.94
N LYS A 131 19.97 33.02 -16.89
CA LYS A 131 20.56 34.37 -16.79
C LYS A 131 21.51 34.65 -17.97
N VAL A 132 22.32 33.66 -18.36
CA VAL A 132 23.19 33.77 -19.55
C VAL A 132 22.37 34.02 -20.81
N GLN A 133 21.29 33.26 -21.02
CA GLN A 133 20.43 33.41 -22.20
C GLN A 133 19.70 34.77 -22.22
N GLN A 134 19.19 35.25 -21.09
CA GLN A 134 18.54 36.56 -20.98
C GLN A 134 19.48 37.69 -21.39
N ARG A 135 20.73 37.63 -20.93
CA ARG A 135 21.76 38.61 -21.31
C ARG A 135 22.13 38.53 -22.78
N ARG A 136 22.20 37.33 -23.36
CA ARG A 136 22.39 37.17 -24.81
C ARG A 136 21.22 37.74 -25.63
N VAL A 137 19.98 37.54 -25.19
CA VAL A 137 18.79 38.15 -25.83
C VAL A 137 18.86 39.67 -25.77
N GLU A 138 19.18 40.24 -24.60
CA GLU A 138 19.35 41.69 -24.44
C GLU A 138 20.46 42.23 -25.38
N TYR A 139 21.59 41.53 -25.47
CA TYR A 139 22.67 41.86 -26.40
C TYR A 139 22.21 41.81 -27.87
N ASN A 140 21.44 40.81 -28.26
CA ASN A 140 20.93 40.66 -29.63
C ASN A 140 19.91 41.74 -29.99
N VAL A 141 19.03 42.14 -29.06
CA VAL A 141 18.12 43.27 -29.24
C VAL A 141 18.87 44.57 -29.43
N LEU A 142 19.90 44.82 -28.62
CA LEU A 142 20.74 46.01 -28.76
C LEU A 142 21.54 46.01 -30.06
N THR A 143 21.96 44.83 -30.53
CA THR A 143 22.59 44.68 -31.84
C THR A 143 21.59 45.05 -32.95
N HIS A 144 20.37 44.52 -32.90
CA HIS A 144 19.34 44.85 -33.88
C HIS A 144 18.90 46.32 -33.82
N ARG A 145 18.89 46.94 -32.63
CA ARG A 145 18.59 48.37 -32.48
C ARG A 145 19.57 49.25 -33.24
N ASP A 146 20.84 48.85 -33.38
CA ASP A 146 21.87 49.58 -34.13
C ASP A 146 21.56 49.62 -35.64
N ASP A 147 20.85 48.60 -36.15
CA ASP A 147 20.42 48.48 -37.55
C ASP A 147 19.09 49.19 -37.86
N VAL A 148 18.32 49.59 -36.84
CA VAL A 148 17.00 50.22 -36.99
C VAL A 148 17.13 51.74 -36.93
N SER A 149 16.51 52.45 -37.89
CA SER A 149 16.49 53.92 -37.88
C SER A 149 15.72 54.48 -36.68
N ASP A 150 16.09 55.68 -36.21
CA ASP A 150 15.42 56.31 -35.06
C ASP A 150 13.92 56.55 -35.28
N ILE A 151 13.50 56.78 -36.53
CA ILE A 151 12.09 56.95 -36.91
C ILE A 151 11.30 55.65 -36.69
N LEU A 152 11.91 54.50 -37.01
CA LEU A 152 11.26 53.19 -36.86
C LEU A 152 11.42 52.61 -35.46
N ALA A 153 12.36 53.13 -34.66
CA ALA A 153 12.67 52.61 -33.34
C ALA A 153 11.47 52.67 -32.37
N ASP A 154 10.61 53.71 -32.48
CA ASP A 154 9.42 53.82 -31.64
C ASP A 154 8.40 52.70 -31.91
N TYR A 155 8.13 52.42 -33.19
CA TYR A 155 7.23 51.33 -33.61
C TYR A 155 7.81 49.94 -33.34
N THR A 156 9.14 49.81 -33.41
CA THR A 156 9.83 48.51 -33.32
C THR A 156 10.06 48.07 -31.88
N PHE A 157 10.48 48.98 -31.00
CA PHE A 157 10.88 48.66 -29.62
C PHE A 157 9.91 49.18 -28.55
N GLY A 158 9.02 50.12 -28.89
CA GLY A 158 8.00 50.60 -27.95
C GLY A 158 8.57 51.14 -26.64
N ASP A 159 8.12 50.57 -25.53
CA ASP A 159 8.60 50.92 -24.19
C ASP A 159 9.57 49.89 -23.59
N LEU A 160 10.13 48.98 -24.41
CA LEU A 160 11.14 48.04 -23.95
C LEU A 160 12.37 48.78 -23.42
N THR A 161 12.94 48.27 -22.32
CA THR A 161 14.08 48.88 -21.65
C THR A 161 15.27 47.93 -21.54
N SER A 162 16.47 48.51 -21.46
CA SER A 162 17.69 47.85 -21.00
C SER A 162 18.28 48.68 -19.88
N LYS A 163 18.52 48.06 -18.72
CA LYS A 163 18.97 48.73 -17.47
C LYS A 163 18.11 49.95 -17.07
N GLY A 164 16.80 49.90 -17.36
CA GLY A 164 15.83 50.97 -17.07
C GLY A 164 15.76 52.09 -18.13
N VAL A 165 16.62 52.07 -19.14
CA VAL A 165 16.62 53.05 -20.24
C VAL A 165 15.84 52.49 -21.44
N LYS A 166 14.97 53.29 -22.05
CA LYS A 166 14.17 52.87 -23.22
C LYS A 166 15.08 52.62 -24.43
N ILE A 167 14.99 51.44 -25.02
CA ILE A 167 15.83 50.99 -26.14
C ILE A 167 15.63 51.89 -27.37
N LYS A 168 14.38 52.32 -27.62
CA LYS A 168 14.08 53.23 -28.73
C LYS A 168 14.88 54.54 -28.68
N GLY A 169 15.18 55.04 -27.48
CA GLY A 169 15.85 56.33 -27.27
C GLY A 169 17.35 56.24 -27.02
N MET A 170 17.95 55.05 -27.10
CA MET A 170 19.39 54.88 -26.89
C MET A 170 20.19 55.41 -28.08
N THR A 171 21.26 56.17 -27.81
CA THR A 171 22.24 56.56 -28.83
C THR A 171 23.14 55.39 -29.20
N ARG A 172 23.81 55.44 -30.36
CA ARG A 172 24.80 54.42 -30.76
C ARG A 172 25.90 54.19 -29.73
N SER A 173 26.38 55.25 -29.07
CA SER A 173 27.38 55.11 -28.00
C SER A 173 26.82 54.35 -26.81
N GLN A 174 25.60 54.67 -26.37
CA GLN A 174 24.94 53.98 -25.26
C GLN A 174 24.70 52.49 -25.58
N ILE A 175 24.33 52.18 -26.82
CA ILE A 175 24.16 50.80 -27.30
C ILE A 175 25.50 50.04 -27.23
N PHE A 176 26.58 50.64 -27.75
CA PHE A 176 27.91 50.02 -27.75
C PHE A 176 28.44 49.75 -26.34
N ASP A 177 28.36 50.75 -25.45
CA ASP A 177 28.81 50.62 -24.07
C ASP A 177 28.00 49.55 -23.33
N ARG A 178 26.67 49.56 -23.47
CA ARG A 178 25.80 48.56 -22.84
C ARG A 178 26.07 47.15 -23.35
N ARG A 179 26.32 46.96 -24.65
CA ARG A 179 26.70 45.66 -25.23
C ARG A 179 28.00 45.13 -24.62
N ARG A 180 28.99 46.00 -24.40
CA ARG A 180 30.26 45.62 -23.77
C ARG A 180 30.07 45.19 -22.32
N GLU A 181 29.27 45.94 -21.54
CA GLU A 181 28.91 45.55 -20.18
C GLU A 181 28.25 44.16 -20.14
N ILE A 182 27.28 43.91 -21.04
CA ILE A 182 26.58 42.62 -21.09
C ILE A 182 27.54 41.47 -21.39
N LEU A 183 28.49 41.66 -22.32
CA LEU A 183 29.50 40.63 -22.62
C LEU A 183 30.40 40.34 -21.42
N ASP A 184 30.77 41.37 -20.66
CA ASP A 184 31.54 41.23 -19.43
C ASP A 184 30.77 40.46 -18.36
N GLU A 185 29.50 40.83 -18.10
CA GLU A 185 28.60 40.14 -17.19
C GLU A 185 28.43 38.65 -17.56
N ILE A 186 28.26 38.35 -18.86
CA ILE A 186 28.15 36.96 -19.35
C ILE A 186 29.42 36.18 -19.05
N ASN A 187 30.58 36.70 -19.43
CA ASN A 187 31.84 35.94 -19.39
C ASN A 187 32.40 35.77 -17.98
N HIS A 188 32.27 36.79 -17.13
CA HIS A 188 32.91 36.81 -15.81
C HIS A 188 31.97 36.50 -14.65
N THR A 189 30.65 36.61 -14.82
CA THR A 189 29.68 36.35 -13.73
C THR A 189 28.76 35.17 -14.06
N TYR A 190 27.97 35.26 -15.13
CA TYR A 190 26.87 34.31 -15.33
C TYR A 190 27.32 32.96 -15.90
N LYS A 191 28.25 32.94 -16.86
CA LYS A 191 28.76 31.70 -17.47
C LYS A 191 29.55 30.83 -16.47
N PRO A 192 30.44 31.38 -15.61
CA PRO A 192 31.07 30.60 -14.54
C PRO A 192 30.05 29.99 -13.58
N SER A 193 29.05 30.76 -13.13
CA SER A 193 27.98 30.26 -12.24
C SER A 193 27.19 29.11 -12.88
N ALA A 194 26.77 29.28 -14.13
CA ALA A 194 26.04 28.25 -14.88
C ALA A 194 26.86 26.97 -15.10
N ASN A 195 28.17 27.11 -15.34
CA ASN A 195 29.06 25.96 -15.46
C ASN A 195 29.18 25.21 -14.14
N ALA A 196 29.37 25.90 -13.03
CA ALA A 196 29.48 25.30 -11.70
C ALA A 196 28.19 24.58 -11.28
N SER A 197 27.03 25.25 -11.39
CA SER A 197 25.74 24.67 -11.00
C SER A 197 25.32 23.52 -11.91
N SER A 198 25.61 23.57 -13.22
CA SER A 198 25.34 22.45 -14.14
C SER A 198 26.24 21.25 -13.93
N LYS A 199 27.54 21.47 -13.63
CA LYS A 199 28.46 20.41 -13.23
C LYS A 199 27.92 19.70 -12.00
N PHE A 200 27.54 20.46 -10.97
CA PHE A 200 27.01 19.90 -9.73
C PHE A 200 25.73 19.09 -9.96
N TRP A 201 24.77 19.62 -10.73
CA TRP A 201 23.53 18.92 -11.05
C TRP A 201 23.76 17.60 -11.81
N ASP A 202 24.63 17.60 -12.82
CA ASP A 202 25.01 16.40 -13.57
C ASP A 202 25.64 15.34 -12.64
N GLY A 203 26.51 15.77 -11.73
CA GLY A 203 27.11 14.90 -10.74
C GLY A 203 26.09 14.29 -9.78
N LEU A 204 25.11 15.07 -9.34
CA LEU A 204 24.06 14.58 -8.45
C LEU A 204 23.14 13.58 -9.14
N LYS A 205 22.82 13.76 -10.44
CA LYS A 205 22.12 12.73 -11.22
C LYS A 205 22.87 11.40 -11.20
N LYS A 206 24.19 11.42 -11.42
CA LYS A 206 25.02 10.21 -11.35
C LYS A 206 25.03 9.57 -9.96
N VAL A 207 25.01 10.36 -8.88
CA VAL A 207 24.87 9.86 -7.50
C VAL A 207 23.54 9.13 -7.31
N ILE A 208 22.45 9.67 -7.87
CA ILE A 208 21.11 9.09 -7.85
C ILE A 208 21.05 7.81 -8.67
N ASP A 209 21.52 7.85 -9.91
CA ASP A 209 21.48 6.73 -10.85
C ASP A 209 22.33 5.54 -10.35
N GLN A 210 23.42 5.82 -9.63
CA GLN A 210 24.26 4.79 -8.99
C GLN A 210 23.71 4.32 -7.64
N GLU A 211 22.58 4.88 -7.19
CA GLU A 211 22.00 4.68 -5.86
C GLU A 211 23.06 4.79 -4.74
N TYR A 212 24.02 5.71 -4.90
CA TYR A 212 25.26 5.69 -4.12
C TYR A 212 25.01 5.82 -2.61
N ILE A 213 24.12 6.75 -2.22
CA ILE A 213 23.75 6.97 -0.81
C ILE A 213 22.95 5.78 -0.26
N LEU A 214 21.98 5.29 -1.03
CA LEU A 214 21.16 4.15 -0.64
C LEU A 214 21.99 2.87 -0.45
N ASN A 215 22.93 2.61 -1.36
CA ASN A 215 23.88 1.50 -1.25
C ASN A 215 24.76 1.66 -0.02
N ARG A 216 25.25 2.88 0.27
CA ARG A 216 26.06 3.14 1.46
C ARG A 216 25.29 2.91 2.76
N MET A 217 24.02 3.33 2.83
CA MET A 217 23.13 3.06 3.97
C MET A 217 22.91 1.55 4.16
N ALA A 218 22.60 0.83 3.08
CA ALA A 218 22.39 -0.61 3.12
C ALA A 218 23.66 -1.38 3.54
N GLU A 219 24.83 -0.96 3.08
CA GLU A 219 26.12 -1.54 3.49
C GLU A 219 26.40 -1.35 4.98
N LEU A 220 26.19 -0.15 5.52
CA LEU A 220 26.39 0.13 6.94
C LEU A 220 25.37 -0.61 7.82
N ALA A 221 24.10 -0.65 7.38
CA ALA A 221 23.07 -1.43 8.04
C ALA A 221 23.37 -2.92 8.01
N LYS A 222 23.85 -3.44 6.88
CA LYS A 222 24.30 -4.83 6.76
C LYS A 222 25.46 -5.12 7.69
N ALA A 223 26.48 -4.26 7.75
CA ALA A 223 27.62 -4.45 8.65
C ALA A 223 27.19 -4.55 10.13
N ARG A 224 26.22 -3.73 10.56
CA ARG A 224 25.65 -3.81 11.91
C ARG A 224 24.81 -5.07 12.09
N TYR A 225 23.96 -5.41 11.13
CA TYR A 225 23.17 -6.64 11.15
C TYR A 225 24.07 -7.89 11.26
N ASP A 226 25.16 -7.93 10.50
CA ASP A 226 26.15 -9.01 10.53
C ASP A 226 26.91 -9.06 11.88
N SER A 227 26.86 -8.03 12.72
CA SER A 227 27.39 -8.07 14.10
C SER A 227 26.46 -8.74 15.11
N TYR A 228 25.19 -8.98 14.77
CA TYR A 228 24.21 -9.54 15.71
C TYR A 228 24.32 -11.06 15.86
N SER A 229 23.91 -11.54 17.03
CA SER A 229 23.60 -12.96 17.24
C SER A 229 22.55 -13.43 16.25
N VAL A 230 22.56 -14.71 15.89
CA VAL A 230 21.68 -15.18 14.82
C VAL A 230 20.19 -15.08 15.17
N GLU A 231 19.85 -15.22 16.45
CA GLU A 231 18.50 -14.98 16.95
C GLU A 231 18.05 -13.52 16.69
N ASN A 232 18.91 -12.55 16.99
CA ASN A 232 18.62 -11.15 16.75
C ASN A 232 18.53 -10.82 15.26
N ARG A 233 19.31 -11.50 14.40
CA ARG A 233 19.19 -11.35 12.94
C ARG A 233 17.81 -11.78 12.43
N VAL A 234 17.31 -12.94 12.87
CA VAL A 234 15.96 -13.42 12.51
C VAL A 234 14.88 -12.46 13.05
N LYS A 235 15.00 -12.01 14.30
CA LYS A 235 14.08 -11.04 14.91
C LYS A 235 14.03 -9.72 14.15
N VAL A 236 15.20 -9.20 13.75
CA VAL A 236 15.33 -7.96 12.97
C VAL A 236 14.64 -8.06 11.62
N ILE A 237 14.92 -9.09 10.82
CA ILE A 237 14.34 -9.20 9.48
C ILE A 237 12.83 -9.50 9.56
N THR A 238 12.42 -10.30 10.54
CA THR A 238 10.99 -10.53 10.81
C THR A 238 10.28 -9.23 11.19
N LYS A 239 10.88 -8.41 12.06
CA LYS A 239 10.36 -7.08 12.42
C LYS A 239 10.18 -6.20 11.18
N LEU A 240 11.21 -6.10 10.33
CA LEU A 240 11.13 -5.32 9.08
C LEU A 240 10.02 -5.80 8.14
N LEU A 241 9.80 -7.12 8.08
CA LEU A 241 8.69 -7.70 7.30
C LEU A 241 7.32 -7.40 7.95
N VAL A 242 7.21 -7.37 9.28
CA VAL A 242 5.93 -7.12 9.97
C VAL A 242 5.55 -5.65 9.99
N GLU A 243 6.47 -4.74 10.33
CA GLU A 243 6.22 -3.30 10.42
C GLU A 243 5.63 -2.72 9.14
N ARG A 244 6.05 -3.24 7.98
CA ARG A 244 5.54 -2.82 6.67
C ARG A 244 4.04 -3.08 6.49
N ASN A 245 3.45 -4.06 7.16
CA ASN A 245 2.05 -4.45 6.96
C ASN A 245 1.09 -3.81 7.97
N PHE A 246 1.59 -3.39 9.15
CA PHE A 246 0.73 -2.98 10.27
C PHE A 246 1.03 -1.57 10.81
N GLY A 247 1.99 -0.85 10.23
CA GLY A 247 2.42 0.46 10.72
C GLY A 247 3.22 0.39 12.03
N ASN A 248 3.67 1.55 12.52
CA ASN A 248 4.60 1.70 13.66
C ASN A 248 4.05 1.29 15.06
N GLY A 249 2.96 0.50 15.13
CA GLY A 249 2.18 0.30 16.35
C GLY A 249 2.38 -1.01 17.12
N TRP A 250 3.25 -1.92 16.66
CA TRP A 250 3.36 -3.25 17.30
C TRP A 250 4.44 -3.29 18.40
N GLY A 251 4.00 -3.04 19.64
CA GLY A 251 4.87 -3.00 20.83
C GLY A 251 5.61 -4.31 21.18
N ALA A 252 5.24 -5.44 20.56
CA ALA A 252 5.92 -6.73 20.74
C ALA A 252 7.36 -6.77 20.19
N TYR A 253 7.79 -5.76 19.43
CA TYR A 253 9.10 -5.70 18.77
C TYR A 253 9.99 -4.54 19.24
N ASN A 254 9.64 -3.89 20.35
CA ASN A 254 10.41 -2.75 20.89
C ASN A 254 11.78 -3.14 21.46
N GLU A 255 11.97 -4.40 21.86
CA GLU A 255 13.24 -4.91 22.41
C GLU A 255 14.22 -5.42 21.32
N VAL A 256 13.82 -5.42 20.05
CA VAL A 256 14.68 -5.85 18.93
C VAL A 256 15.70 -4.75 18.61
N PRO A 257 17.01 -5.06 18.51
CA PRO A 257 18.05 -4.08 18.18
C PRO A 257 17.74 -3.32 16.88
N LEU A 258 17.96 -1.99 16.90
CA LEU A 258 17.85 -1.16 15.70
C LEU A 258 18.97 -1.51 14.72
N VAL A 259 18.60 -1.89 13.50
CA VAL A 259 19.55 -2.31 12.46
C VAL A 259 20.60 -1.25 12.19
N TYR A 260 20.19 0.02 12.08
CA TYR A 260 21.09 1.14 11.89
C TYR A 260 20.32 2.47 12.03
N ASN A 261 20.96 3.49 12.59
CA ASN A 261 20.40 4.84 12.69
C ASN A 261 21.04 5.74 11.63
N THR A 262 20.24 6.21 10.67
CA THR A 262 20.69 7.07 9.56
C THR A 262 21.26 8.41 10.03
N ASN A 263 20.94 8.86 11.25
CA ASN A 263 21.48 10.09 11.84
C ASN A 263 22.94 9.98 12.29
N GLU A 264 23.53 8.78 12.31
CA GLU A 264 24.94 8.60 12.71
C GLU A 264 25.92 9.14 11.65
N HIS A 265 25.46 9.44 10.43
CA HIS A 265 26.31 9.87 9.32
C HIS A 265 25.69 11.06 8.57
N ASN A 266 26.53 11.99 8.09
CA ASN A 266 26.07 13.09 7.27
C ASN A 266 26.00 12.70 5.78
N TYR A 267 24.94 11.98 5.42
CA TYR A 267 24.69 11.54 4.04
C TYR A 267 24.46 12.68 3.06
N ARG A 268 24.00 13.84 3.54
CA ARG A 268 23.86 15.05 2.73
C ARG A 268 25.23 15.50 2.23
N ASP A 269 26.21 15.67 3.12
CA ASP A 269 27.57 16.11 2.74
C ASP A 269 28.27 15.10 1.83
N LEU A 270 28.07 13.80 2.07
CA LEU A 270 28.58 12.74 1.20
C LEU A 270 28.02 12.86 -0.23
N ALA A 271 26.71 13.11 -0.36
CA ALA A 271 26.09 13.32 -1.67
C ALA A 271 26.64 14.56 -2.37
N LEU A 272 26.82 15.67 -1.63
CA LEU A 272 27.37 16.92 -2.17
C LEU A 272 28.80 16.73 -2.69
N ILE A 273 29.69 16.15 -1.89
CA ILE A 273 31.08 15.91 -2.27
C ILE A 273 31.16 14.99 -3.49
N ARG A 274 30.36 13.92 -3.49
CA ARG A 274 30.38 12.95 -4.59
C ARG A 274 29.84 13.55 -5.89
N ALA A 275 28.82 14.38 -5.81
CA ALA A 275 28.27 15.10 -6.97
C ALA A 275 29.33 16.02 -7.61
N ASP A 276 30.07 16.81 -6.83
CA ASP A 276 31.10 17.69 -7.40
C ASP A 276 32.24 16.92 -8.11
N GLN A 277 32.59 15.73 -7.61
CA GLN A 277 33.62 14.87 -8.22
C GLN A 277 33.16 14.22 -9.53
N LEU A 278 31.90 13.80 -9.63
CA LEU A 278 31.38 13.04 -10.77
C LEU A 278 30.84 13.92 -11.90
N GLY A 279 30.50 15.17 -11.60
CA GLY A 279 29.80 16.06 -12.50
C GLY A 279 30.63 16.58 -13.67
N ASN A 280 30.01 16.67 -14.84
CA ASN A 280 30.56 17.32 -16.02
C ASN A 280 29.81 18.64 -16.31
N VAL A 281 30.55 19.67 -16.74
CA VAL A 281 29.94 20.92 -17.19
C VAL A 281 29.04 20.62 -18.39
N GLN A 282 27.77 20.99 -18.28
CA GLN A 282 26.84 20.86 -19.40
C GLN A 282 26.93 22.08 -20.32
N SER A 283 26.74 21.86 -21.62
CA SER A 283 26.67 22.97 -22.57
C SER A 283 25.54 23.94 -22.17
N ILE A 284 25.84 25.23 -22.28
CA ILE A 284 24.84 26.29 -22.22
C ILE A 284 24.32 26.44 -23.64
N PRO A 285 23.02 26.22 -23.90
CA PRO A 285 22.47 26.34 -25.25
C PRO A 285 22.84 27.69 -25.87
N PRO A 286 23.19 27.73 -27.17
CA PRO A 286 23.31 29.00 -27.87
C PRO A 286 21.96 29.74 -27.83
N THR A 287 22.01 31.05 -28.00
CA THR A 287 20.80 31.88 -28.08
C THR A 287 20.51 32.11 -29.56
N GLU A 288 19.41 31.55 -30.04
CA GLU A 288 18.98 31.65 -31.44
C GLU A 288 18.27 32.94 -31.86
N PRO A 289 17.52 33.69 -31.02
CA PRO A 289 16.76 34.83 -31.51
C PRO A 289 17.69 35.97 -31.94
N THR A 290 17.55 36.36 -33.20
CA THR A 290 18.19 37.54 -33.77
C THR A 290 17.12 38.42 -34.41
N GLY A 291 17.45 39.68 -34.72
CA GLY A 291 16.51 40.60 -35.37
C GLY A 291 15.21 40.78 -34.58
N ALA A 292 14.08 40.69 -35.27
CA ALA A 292 12.74 40.88 -34.69
C ALA A 292 12.39 39.85 -33.61
N GLU A 293 12.88 38.61 -33.71
CA GLU A 293 12.60 37.56 -32.72
C GLU A 293 13.23 37.89 -31.36
N SER A 294 14.39 38.56 -31.37
CA SER A 294 15.05 39.01 -30.15
C SER A 294 14.23 40.06 -29.40
N ILE A 295 13.49 40.92 -30.12
CA ILE A 295 12.62 41.94 -29.51
C ILE A 295 11.52 41.26 -28.71
N ALA A 296 10.86 40.28 -29.31
CA ALA A 296 9.77 39.56 -28.66
C ALA A 296 10.28 38.72 -27.48
N ALA A 297 11.42 38.04 -27.63
CA ALA A 297 12.10 37.35 -26.54
C ALA A 297 12.44 38.30 -25.38
N HIS A 298 12.90 39.52 -25.67
CA HIS A 298 13.18 40.55 -24.66
C HIS A 298 11.91 41.13 -24.04
N ALA A 299 10.80 41.21 -24.77
CA ALA A 299 9.52 41.56 -24.19
C ALA A 299 9.10 40.54 -23.12
N LEU A 300 9.30 39.24 -23.37
CA LEU A 300 9.06 38.19 -22.38
C LEU A 300 9.94 38.34 -21.12
N THR A 301 11.22 38.71 -21.27
CA THR A 301 12.09 38.97 -20.10
C THR A 301 11.60 40.17 -19.28
N ASN A 302 10.99 41.17 -19.93
CA ASN A 302 10.36 42.33 -19.28
C ASN A 302 9.04 41.98 -18.59
N ILE A 303 8.34 40.91 -18.98
CA ILE A 303 7.21 40.37 -18.20
C ILE A 303 7.77 39.77 -16.90
N SER A 304 8.57 38.70 -17.01
CA SER A 304 9.40 38.17 -15.94
C SER A 304 10.48 37.21 -16.45
N PRO A 305 11.58 37.03 -15.70
CA PRO A 305 12.60 36.03 -16.02
C PRO A 305 12.06 34.61 -16.24
N SER A 306 11.05 34.20 -15.47
CA SER A 306 10.46 32.85 -15.54
C SER A 306 9.56 32.68 -16.76
N VAL A 307 8.85 33.73 -17.18
CA VAL A 307 8.03 33.73 -18.41
C VAL A 307 8.87 33.42 -19.63
N PHE A 308 10.00 34.14 -19.77
CA PHE A 308 10.94 33.91 -20.85
C PHE A 308 11.46 32.47 -20.88
N ALA A 309 11.86 31.92 -19.73
CA ALA A 309 12.45 30.59 -19.65
C ALA A 309 11.48 29.50 -20.12
N ASN A 310 10.22 29.60 -19.68
CA ASN A 310 9.22 28.60 -19.99
C ASN A 310 8.74 28.72 -21.43
N LEU A 311 8.36 29.92 -21.89
CA LEU A 311 7.76 30.10 -23.22
C LEU A 311 8.78 29.96 -24.34
N TYR A 312 9.93 30.63 -24.21
CA TYR A 312 10.83 30.82 -25.33
C TYR A 312 11.73 29.59 -25.57
N GLN A 313 12.05 28.82 -24.53
CA GLN A 313 13.02 27.72 -24.62
C GLN A 313 12.36 26.35 -24.80
N ASN A 314 11.03 26.29 -24.81
CA ASN A 314 10.29 25.04 -24.85
C ASN A 314 9.39 25.01 -26.08
N GLU A 315 9.70 24.13 -27.04
CA GLU A 315 8.92 23.96 -28.26
C GLU A 315 7.44 23.63 -27.99
N LYS A 316 7.12 23.02 -26.83
CA LYS A 316 5.74 22.77 -26.40
C LYS A 316 4.89 24.04 -26.39
N TYR A 317 5.49 25.20 -26.14
CA TYR A 317 4.79 26.47 -25.95
C TYR A 317 5.02 27.47 -27.10
N LYS A 318 5.39 26.96 -28.28
CA LYS A 318 5.57 27.77 -29.49
C LYS A 318 4.30 28.54 -29.88
N ASP A 319 3.12 27.95 -29.67
CA ASP A 319 1.85 28.54 -30.08
C ASP A 319 1.48 29.71 -29.16
N ILE A 320 1.64 29.55 -27.84
CA ILE A 320 1.54 30.66 -26.87
C ILE A 320 2.54 31.77 -27.20
N THR A 321 3.79 31.41 -27.49
CA THR A 321 4.84 32.37 -27.83
C THR A 321 4.46 33.15 -29.10
N SER A 322 3.98 32.45 -30.14
CA SER A 322 3.47 33.06 -31.37
C SER A 322 2.34 34.04 -31.08
N GLU A 323 1.42 33.66 -30.21
CA GLU A 323 0.26 34.48 -29.86
C GLU A 323 0.65 35.73 -29.03
N ILE A 324 1.57 35.60 -28.08
CA ILE A 324 2.15 36.73 -27.35
C ILE A 324 2.90 37.67 -28.30
N ASN A 325 3.62 37.13 -29.28
CA ASN A 325 4.31 37.95 -30.28
C ASN A 325 3.32 38.76 -31.13
N LYS A 326 2.19 38.16 -31.54
CA LYS A 326 1.11 38.89 -32.24
C LYS A 326 0.53 39.99 -31.37
N PHE A 327 0.28 39.70 -30.09
CA PHE A 327 -0.21 40.67 -29.11
C PHE A 327 0.75 41.87 -28.93
N PHE A 328 2.04 41.60 -28.75
CA PHE A 328 3.04 42.66 -28.55
C PHE A 328 3.28 43.49 -29.80
N ASN A 329 3.34 42.86 -30.98
CA ASN A 329 3.48 43.57 -32.25
C ASN A 329 2.31 44.53 -32.48
N ARG A 330 1.08 44.13 -32.13
CA ARG A 330 -0.11 44.99 -32.29
C ARG A 330 -0.20 46.12 -31.30
N SER A 331 0.40 45.96 -30.14
CA SER A 331 0.45 46.99 -29.11
C SER A 331 1.75 47.80 -29.12
N ASN A 332 2.58 47.62 -30.18
CA ASN A 332 3.89 48.26 -30.33
C ASN A 332 4.72 48.18 -29.05
N TYR A 333 4.68 47.04 -28.34
CA TYR A 333 5.43 46.81 -27.10
C TYR A 333 5.21 47.91 -26.03
N HIS A 334 4.02 48.50 -25.96
CA HIS A 334 3.69 49.53 -24.99
C HIS A 334 3.70 49.00 -23.55
N PHE A 335 4.13 49.82 -22.58
CA PHE A 335 4.29 49.42 -21.19
C PHE A 335 3.01 48.84 -20.59
N ALA A 336 1.85 49.41 -20.91
CA ALA A 336 0.58 48.95 -20.37
C ALA A 336 0.22 47.52 -20.86
N SER A 337 0.61 47.14 -22.07
CA SER A 337 0.41 45.79 -22.61
C SER A 337 1.33 44.76 -21.96
N ILE A 338 2.59 45.14 -21.71
CA ILE A 338 3.53 44.32 -20.91
C ILE A 338 2.98 44.12 -19.50
N ARG A 339 2.43 45.18 -18.89
CA ARG A 339 1.80 45.12 -17.58
C ARG A 339 0.56 44.23 -17.57
N SER A 340 -0.31 44.32 -18.59
CA SER A 340 -1.50 43.46 -18.71
C SER A 340 -1.11 41.97 -18.75
N LEU A 341 -0.12 41.60 -19.58
CA LEU A 341 0.39 40.22 -19.57
C LEU A 341 1.07 39.84 -18.25
N ARG A 342 1.83 40.74 -17.62
CA ARG A 342 2.40 40.47 -16.28
C ARG A 342 1.34 40.21 -15.22
N ASN A 343 0.18 40.85 -15.32
CA ASN A 343 -0.90 40.66 -14.37
C ASN A 343 -1.61 39.31 -14.56
N VAL A 344 -1.68 38.78 -15.78
CA VAL A 344 -2.34 37.49 -16.06
C VAL A 344 -1.40 36.28 -16.08
N ILE A 345 -0.15 36.45 -16.49
CA ILE A 345 0.84 35.36 -16.55
C ILE A 345 1.62 35.28 -15.25
N ASN A 346 1.35 34.27 -14.43
CA ASN A 346 2.13 33.98 -13.22
C ASN A 346 2.59 32.51 -13.19
N PHE A 347 3.90 32.29 -13.04
CA PHE A 347 4.49 30.95 -12.96
C PHE A 347 4.74 30.46 -11.54
N GLN A 348 4.50 31.30 -10.53
CA GLN A 348 4.66 30.86 -9.15
C GLN A 348 3.40 30.10 -8.74
N GLU A 349 3.54 28.78 -8.52
CA GLU A 349 2.44 27.84 -8.27
C GLU A 349 1.50 28.24 -7.13
N SER A 350 1.98 29.06 -6.19
CA SER A 350 1.26 29.50 -4.99
C SER A 350 0.59 30.88 -5.11
N LEU A 351 0.79 31.61 -6.21
CA LEU A 351 0.30 32.98 -6.34
C LEU A 351 -0.68 33.12 -7.50
N LEU A 352 -1.90 33.53 -7.18
CA LEU A 352 -2.91 33.86 -8.16
C LEU A 352 -2.48 35.07 -9.03
N PRO A 353 -2.97 35.17 -10.27
CA PRO A 353 -2.78 36.34 -11.13
C PRO A 353 -3.17 37.66 -10.43
N ARG A 354 -2.49 38.76 -10.75
CA ARG A 354 -2.72 40.09 -10.16
C ARG A 354 -3.71 40.93 -10.98
N VAL A 355 -4.84 40.32 -11.35
CA VAL A 355 -5.87 40.96 -12.18
C VAL A 355 -6.83 41.75 -11.28
N ASN A 356 -6.97 43.05 -11.55
CA ASN A 356 -7.94 43.90 -10.84
C ASN A 356 -9.30 43.89 -11.54
N ALA A 357 -10.36 44.28 -10.84
CA ALA A 357 -11.69 44.37 -11.45
C ALA A 357 -11.73 45.38 -12.61
N SER A 358 -10.97 46.49 -12.50
CA SER A 358 -10.91 47.50 -13.57
C SER A 358 -10.23 46.97 -14.84
N ASP A 359 -9.26 46.07 -14.69
CA ASP A 359 -8.51 45.44 -15.79
C ASP A 359 -9.41 44.59 -16.70
N VAL A 360 -10.47 44.01 -16.15
CA VAL A 360 -11.35 43.05 -16.84
C VAL A 360 -12.83 43.45 -16.81
N SER A 361 -13.13 44.74 -16.64
CA SER A 361 -14.50 45.26 -16.68
C SER A 361 -14.84 45.93 -18.00
N SER A 362 -16.11 45.81 -18.42
CA SER A 362 -16.65 46.58 -19.53
C SER A 362 -17.27 47.89 -19.08
N TYR A 363 -16.91 49.00 -19.73
CA TYR A 363 -17.36 50.34 -19.33
C TYR A 363 -18.34 50.97 -20.33
N GLY A 364 -18.20 50.69 -21.63
CA GLY A 364 -19.00 51.34 -22.69
C GLY A 364 -20.01 50.45 -23.43
N ILE A 365 -19.82 49.12 -23.39
CA ILE A 365 -20.66 48.17 -24.13
C ILE A 365 -21.06 47.04 -23.17
N PRO A 366 -22.36 46.77 -22.96
CA PRO A 366 -22.78 45.67 -22.10
C PRO A 366 -22.21 44.32 -22.56
N PRO A 367 -21.85 43.42 -21.62
CA PRO A 367 -21.51 42.05 -21.94
C PRO A 367 -22.65 41.33 -22.68
N VAL A 368 -22.30 40.40 -23.55
CA VAL A 368 -23.25 39.48 -24.20
C VAL A 368 -23.15 38.13 -23.50
N TYR A 369 -24.28 37.62 -23.00
CA TYR A 369 -24.36 36.33 -22.30
C TYR A 369 -24.84 35.20 -23.21
N GLN A 370 -24.84 33.98 -22.68
CA GLN A 370 -25.38 32.77 -23.32
C GLN A 370 -26.80 32.98 -23.86
N SER A 371 -27.09 32.35 -25.00
CA SER A 371 -28.42 32.38 -25.63
C SER A 371 -28.73 31.06 -26.34
N ALA A 372 -29.99 30.84 -26.75
CA ALA A 372 -30.36 29.65 -27.52
C ALA A 372 -29.62 29.52 -28.86
N SER A 373 -29.20 30.64 -29.46
CA SER A 373 -28.40 30.65 -30.70
C SER A 373 -26.91 30.42 -30.46
N ASN A 374 -26.44 30.50 -29.21
CA ASN A 374 -25.05 30.28 -28.85
C ASN A 374 -24.97 29.73 -27.42
N THR A 375 -25.22 28.43 -27.29
CA THR A 375 -25.30 27.72 -26.02
C THR A 375 -23.94 27.42 -25.42
N GLU A 376 -22.84 27.54 -26.18
CA GLU A 376 -21.49 27.35 -25.65
C GLU A 376 -20.87 28.65 -25.14
N LEU A 377 -21.41 29.82 -25.51
CA LEU A 377 -20.95 31.08 -24.96
C LEU A 377 -21.41 31.25 -23.51
N ALA A 378 -20.48 31.46 -22.58
CA ALA A 378 -20.83 31.91 -21.23
C ALA A 378 -20.97 33.45 -21.23
N MET A 379 -19.93 34.15 -21.70
CA MET A 379 -19.90 35.61 -21.77
C MET A 379 -18.91 36.13 -22.82
N SER A 380 -19.29 37.20 -23.51
CA SER A 380 -18.45 37.96 -24.45
C SER A 380 -18.46 39.44 -24.06
N PHE A 381 -17.30 40.06 -23.79
CA PHE A 381 -17.24 41.44 -23.30
C PHE A 381 -15.99 42.20 -23.80
N ARG A 382 -15.91 43.51 -23.55
CA ARG A 382 -14.74 44.35 -23.85
C ARG A 382 -14.07 44.82 -22.56
N ALA A 383 -12.76 44.60 -22.43
CA ALA A 383 -11.96 45.17 -21.35
C ALA A 383 -11.46 46.57 -21.76
N ASP A 384 -12.29 47.60 -21.60
CA ASP A 384 -12.04 48.94 -22.14
C ASP A 384 -12.04 50.08 -21.11
N ARG A 385 -12.12 49.78 -19.82
CA ARG A 385 -12.20 50.79 -18.75
C ARG A 385 -10.94 51.65 -18.57
N ASP A 386 -9.75 51.03 -18.48
CA ASP A 386 -8.54 51.73 -18.01
C ASP A 386 -7.64 52.31 -19.13
N ALA A 387 -7.90 52.02 -20.41
CA ALA A 387 -7.05 52.50 -21.52
C ALA A 387 -7.76 52.51 -22.88
N PRO A 388 -8.76 53.38 -23.10
CA PRO A 388 -9.51 53.41 -24.36
C PRO A 388 -8.62 53.59 -25.62
N ASN A 389 -7.49 54.28 -25.48
CA ASN A 389 -6.63 54.65 -26.61
C ASN A 389 -5.51 53.64 -26.95
N TYR A 390 -5.13 52.74 -26.04
CA TYR A 390 -3.87 51.98 -26.18
C TYR A 390 -4.04 50.47 -26.36
N HIS A 391 -5.27 49.99 -26.54
CA HIS A 391 -5.49 48.62 -27.02
C HIS A 391 -4.90 47.54 -26.10
N THR A 392 -4.67 47.87 -24.81
CA THR A 392 -3.73 47.16 -23.92
C THR A 392 -4.18 45.76 -23.53
N TRP A 393 -5.50 45.52 -23.58
CA TRP A 393 -6.12 44.22 -23.30
C TRP A 393 -6.57 43.49 -24.56
N ARG A 394 -6.39 44.08 -25.75
CA ARG A 394 -6.84 43.50 -27.02
C ARG A 394 -5.96 42.31 -27.39
N GLY A 395 -6.55 41.11 -27.42
CA GLY A 395 -5.85 39.86 -27.71
C GLY A 395 -5.32 39.13 -26.49
N VAL A 396 -5.42 39.70 -25.28
CA VAL A 396 -5.05 38.97 -24.05
C VAL A 396 -5.94 37.73 -23.89
N GLY A 397 -7.22 37.79 -24.24
CA GLY A 397 -8.10 36.61 -24.25
C GLY A 397 -7.57 35.46 -25.13
N ASN A 398 -6.95 35.76 -26.27
CA ASN A 398 -6.35 34.74 -27.12
C ASN A 398 -5.08 34.16 -26.51
N VAL A 399 -4.27 35.00 -25.86
CA VAL A 399 -3.09 34.54 -25.10
C VAL A 399 -3.53 33.60 -23.98
N LEU A 400 -4.60 33.94 -23.24
CA LEU A 400 -5.17 33.08 -22.21
C LEU A 400 -5.70 31.76 -22.79
N ALA A 401 -6.39 31.81 -23.94
CA ALA A 401 -6.84 30.60 -24.64
C ALA A 401 -5.67 29.65 -24.95
N GLU A 402 -4.58 30.16 -25.56
CA GLU A 402 -3.39 29.32 -25.83
C GLU A 402 -2.72 28.82 -24.54
N MET A 403 -2.69 29.66 -23.51
CA MET A 403 -2.04 29.31 -22.26
C MET A 403 -2.73 28.16 -21.55
N TYR A 404 -4.06 28.16 -21.51
CA TYR A 404 -4.82 27.14 -20.80
C TYR A 404 -5.11 25.91 -21.67
N GLU A 405 -5.14 26.03 -23.00
CA GLU A 405 -5.25 24.89 -23.93
C GLU A 405 -4.02 23.96 -23.89
N THR A 406 -2.84 24.48 -23.56
CA THR A 406 -1.56 23.72 -23.60
C THR A 406 -1.09 23.17 -22.25
N ASP A 407 -1.93 23.26 -21.21
CA ASP A 407 -1.59 22.98 -19.81
C ASP A 407 -0.25 23.61 -19.41
N PHE A 408 -0.12 24.90 -19.77
CA PHE A 408 1.15 25.61 -19.68
C PHE A 408 1.60 25.89 -18.24
N LEU A 409 0.63 26.15 -17.37
CA LEU A 409 0.86 26.60 -16.01
C LEU A 409 0.57 25.48 -15.01
N PRO A 410 1.37 25.34 -13.95
CA PRO A 410 1.00 24.55 -12.78
C PRO A 410 -0.32 25.07 -12.20
N ASN A 411 -1.21 24.17 -11.79
CA ASN A 411 -2.56 24.51 -11.33
C ASN A 411 -3.33 25.38 -12.35
N SER A 412 -3.18 25.09 -13.66
CA SER A 412 -3.79 25.83 -14.78
C SER A 412 -5.25 26.15 -14.51
N LEU A 413 -6.05 25.15 -14.13
CA LEU A 413 -7.47 25.29 -13.82
C LEU A 413 -7.77 26.29 -12.69
N GLN A 414 -6.96 26.29 -11.61
CA GLN A 414 -7.16 27.21 -10.50
C GLN A 414 -6.84 28.66 -10.91
N GLN A 415 -5.81 28.86 -11.73
CA GLN A 415 -5.45 30.19 -12.21
C GLN A 415 -6.45 30.71 -13.25
N GLU A 416 -6.85 29.85 -14.20
CA GLU A 416 -7.85 30.12 -15.22
C GLU A 416 -9.17 30.54 -14.56
N GLY A 417 -9.68 29.69 -13.68
CA GLY A 417 -10.94 29.97 -13.01
C GLY A 417 -10.90 31.19 -12.08
N PHE A 418 -9.73 31.55 -11.54
CA PHE A 418 -9.58 32.82 -10.82
C PHE A 418 -9.77 34.02 -11.76
N ILE A 419 -9.14 34.01 -12.94
CA ILE A 419 -9.32 35.07 -13.93
C ILE A 419 -10.78 35.11 -14.39
N ILE A 420 -11.40 33.95 -14.64
CA ILE A 420 -12.81 33.84 -15.03
C ILE A 420 -13.73 34.37 -13.93
N ALA A 421 -13.49 34.05 -12.66
CA ALA A 421 -14.25 34.60 -11.53
C ALA A 421 -14.16 36.13 -11.46
N LYS A 422 -12.97 36.70 -11.68
CA LYS A 422 -12.78 38.16 -11.75
C LYS A 422 -13.55 38.76 -12.91
N ILE A 423 -13.48 38.12 -14.08
CA ILE A 423 -14.20 38.52 -15.28
C ILE A 423 -15.72 38.52 -15.03
N PHE A 424 -16.28 37.43 -14.51
CA PHE A 424 -17.71 37.31 -14.20
C PHE A 424 -18.19 38.36 -13.22
N ASN A 425 -17.53 38.46 -12.05
CA ASN A 425 -17.92 39.43 -11.01
C ASN A 425 -17.81 40.89 -11.49
N SER A 426 -16.86 41.18 -12.39
CA SER A 426 -16.68 42.54 -12.94
C SER A 426 -17.68 42.88 -14.03
N ASN A 427 -18.43 41.90 -14.53
CA ASN A 427 -19.33 42.02 -15.68
C ASN A 427 -20.72 41.44 -15.39
N GLY A 428 -21.20 41.54 -14.16
CA GLY A 428 -22.61 41.30 -13.80
C GLY A 428 -23.01 39.85 -13.53
N ILE A 429 -22.06 38.91 -13.47
CA ILE A 429 -22.29 37.52 -13.03
C ILE A 429 -21.68 37.35 -11.64
N SER A 430 -22.51 37.19 -10.61
CA SER A 430 -22.02 36.99 -9.25
C SER A 430 -21.61 35.53 -9.06
N VAL A 431 -20.31 35.30 -8.82
CA VAL A 431 -19.78 33.98 -8.48
C VAL A 431 -19.78 33.84 -6.95
N PRO A 432 -20.54 32.90 -6.37
CA PRO A 432 -20.55 32.67 -4.93
C PRO A 432 -19.21 32.16 -4.38
N ASP A 433 -18.90 32.49 -3.12
CA ASP A 433 -17.65 32.07 -2.46
C ASP A 433 -17.48 30.55 -2.32
N TRP A 434 -18.57 29.79 -2.39
CA TRP A 434 -18.52 28.32 -2.34
C TRP A 434 -18.09 27.68 -3.67
N VAL A 435 -18.06 28.44 -4.77
CA VAL A 435 -17.56 27.98 -6.06
C VAL A 435 -16.04 28.15 -6.09
N THR A 436 -15.32 27.05 -6.23
CA THR A 436 -13.86 27.09 -6.27
C THR A 436 -13.37 27.59 -7.63
N ASN A 437 -12.22 28.26 -7.65
CA ASN A 437 -11.57 28.63 -8.91
C ASN A 437 -11.26 27.39 -9.77
N GLN A 438 -10.91 26.26 -9.15
CA GLN A 438 -10.67 25.04 -9.90
C GLN A 438 -11.93 24.60 -10.67
N ALA A 439 -13.12 24.62 -10.04
CA ALA A 439 -14.37 24.26 -10.73
C ALA A 439 -14.65 25.20 -11.91
N LEU A 440 -14.36 26.50 -11.78
CA LEU A 440 -14.52 27.44 -12.89
C LEU A 440 -13.58 27.13 -14.06
N GLY A 441 -12.30 26.82 -13.81
CA GLY A 441 -11.38 26.42 -14.88
C GLY A 441 -11.68 25.03 -15.45
N GLU A 442 -12.36 24.16 -14.70
CA GLU A 442 -12.90 22.91 -15.23
C GLU A 442 -14.08 23.16 -16.18
N ILE A 443 -14.97 24.11 -15.87
CA ILE A 443 -16.23 24.33 -16.59
C ILE A 443 -16.05 25.25 -17.81
N PHE A 444 -15.12 26.19 -17.73
CA PHE A 444 -14.99 27.26 -18.72
C PHE A 444 -13.60 27.28 -19.34
N ASP A 445 -13.53 27.76 -20.58
CA ASP A 445 -12.29 28.05 -21.30
C ASP A 445 -12.38 29.46 -21.92
N PHE A 446 -11.23 29.98 -22.38
CA PHE A 446 -11.18 31.17 -23.23
C PHE A 446 -11.26 30.80 -24.72
N ASN A 447 -12.05 31.55 -25.49
CA ASN A 447 -12.12 31.38 -26.94
C ASN A 447 -11.24 32.40 -27.68
N LYS A 448 -10.59 31.96 -28.77
CA LYS A 448 -9.79 32.85 -29.63
C LYS A 448 -10.69 33.71 -30.50
N THR A 449 -10.43 35.02 -30.48
CA THR A 449 -11.11 35.99 -31.34
C THR A 449 -10.17 36.52 -32.43
N PRO A 450 -10.65 36.77 -33.66
CA PRO A 450 -9.80 37.29 -34.73
C PRO A 450 -9.24 38.67 -34.39
N TYR A 451 -7.91 38.83 -34.39
CA TYR A 451 -7.32 40.14 -34.20
C TYR A 451 -7.68 41.16 -35.31
N GLY A 452 -7.93 40.68 -36.54
CA GLY A 452 -8.17 41.52 -37.73
C GLY A 452 -9.64 41.78 -38.07
N GLY A 453 -10.58 41.05 -37.46
CA GLY A 453 -12.03 41.15 -37.68
C GLY A 453 -12.55 40.89 -39.11
N LYS A 454 -13.79 40.41 -39.18
CA LYS A 454 -14.70 40.61 -40.34
C LYS A 454 -15.41 41.96 -40.18
N PRO A 455 -16.00 42.55 -41.24
CA PRO A 455 -16.56 43.90 -41.19
C PRO A 455 -17.81 43.96 -40.28
N GLY A 456 -17.74 44.73 -39.19
CA GLY A 456 -18.87 45.04 -38.30
C GLY A 456 -18.44 45.88 -37.09
N SER A 457 -19.08 47.03 -36.86
CA SER A 457 -18.61 48.14 -35.99
C SER A 457 -18.27 47.79 -34.53
N ASN A 458 -18.72 46.64 -33.99
CA ASN A 458 -18.59 46.30 -32.56
C ASN A 458 -17.97 44.92 -32.27
N PHE A 459 -17.42 44.23 -33.28
CA PHE A 459 -16.95 42.84 -33.11
C PHE A 459 -15.47 42.71 -32.69
N TYR A 460 -14.71 43.81 -32.76
CA TYR A 460 -13.27 43.70 -32.99
C TYR A 460 -12.38 43.25 -31.82
N TYR A 461 -12.84 43.24 -30.57
CA TYR A 461 -11.92 43.17 -29.42
C TYR A 461 -12.54 42.55 -28.17
N ARG A 462 -13.16 41.38 -28.32
CA ARG A 462 -13.89 40.74 -27.22
C ARG A 462 -13.03 39.69 -26.52
N PHE A 463 -13.16 39.65 -25.21
CA PHE A 463 -12.85 38.47 -24.42
C PHE A 463 -14.07 37.58 -24.49
N GLU A 464 -13.85 36.31 -24.81
CA GLU A 464 -14.90 35.30 -24.81
C GLU A 464 -14.54 34.22 -23.80
N VAL A 465 -15.40 34.08 -22.80
CA VAL A 465 -15.43 32.92 -21.92
C VAL A 465 -16.51 32.01 -22.45
N ILE A 466 -16.13 30.79 -22.78
CA ILE A 466 -17.04 29.75 -23.27
C ILE A 466 -17.12 28.64 -22.25
N PHE A 467 -18.24 27.93 -22.23
CA PHE A 467 -18.28 26.61 -21.64
C PHE A 467 -17.31 25.70 -22.41
N LYS A 468 -16.66 24.75 -21.72
CA LYS A 468 -15.87 23.74 -22.43
C LYS A 468 -16.74 23.06 -23.50
N PRO A 469 -16.21 22.71 -24.67
CA PRO A 469 -17.03 22.25 -25.78
C PRO A 469 -18.00 21.14 -25.38
N SER A 470 -19.26 21.26 -25.83
CA SER A 470 -20.39 20.34 -25.59
C SER A 470 -21.07 20.41 -24.22
N ILE A 471 -20.45 21.02 -23.19
CA ILE A 471 -21.11 21.07 -21.87
C ILE A 471 -22.19 22.15 -21.84
N GLY A 472 -22.00 23.28 -22.53
CA GLY A 472 -22.97 24.36 -22.58
C GLY A 472 -24.29 23.91 -23.19
N ILE A 473 -24.23 23.12 -24.28
CA ILE A 473 -25.41 22.47 -24.88
C ILE A 473 -26.08 21.49 -23.90
N GLN A 474 -25.30 20.66 -23.21
CA GLN A 474 -25.84 19.65 -22.29
C GLN A 474 -26.55 20.29 -21.09
N LEU A 475 -25.94 21.33 -20.50
CA LEU A 475 -26.55 22.11 -19.42
C LEU A 475 -27.82 22.80 -19.91
N TRP A 476 -27.80 23.40 -21.11
CA TRP A 476 -28.96 24.07 -21.69
C TRP A 476 -30.16 23.13 -21.83
N ASN A 477 -29.93 21.88 -22.25
CA ASN A 477 -30.97 20.85 -22.34
C ASN A 477 -31.57 20.46 -20.98
N GLN A 478 -30.86 20.72 -19.88
CA GLN A 478 -31.35 20.57 -18.50
C GLN A 478 -31.96 21.86 -17.94
N SER A 479 -32.18 22.88 -18.78
CA SER A 479 -32.60 24.23 -18.37
C SER A 479 -31.61 24.94 -17.42
N ILE A 480 -30.34 24.56 -17.51
CA ILE A 480 -29.22 25.20 -16.80
C ILE A 480 -28.46 26.08 -17.80
N ASN A 481 -28.31 27.36 -17.48
CA ASN A 481 -27.61 28.35 -18.29
C ASN A 481 -26.77 29.26 -17.38
N ILE A 482 -25.93 30.12 -17.96
CA ILE A 482 -24.99 30.95 -17.18
C ILE A 482 -25.67 31.82 -16.11
N ASN A 483 -26.94 32.22 -16.31
CA ASN A 483 -27.65 33.07 -15.35
C ASN A 483 -28.16 32.31 -14.12
N ASN A 484 -28.32 30.98 -14.19
CA ASN A 484 -28.78 30.15 -13.07
C ASN A 484 -27.80 29.02 -12.68
N LEU A 485 -26.64 28.96 -13.34
CA LEU A 485 -25.59 27.97 -13.07
C LEU A 485 -25.10 28.04 -11.62
N PHE A 486 -25.02 29.26 -11.07
CA PHE A 486 -24.52 29.51 -9.73
C PHE A 486 -25.61 29.50 -8.64
N ASP A 487 -26.86 29.21 -8.98
CA ASP A 487 -27.97 29.22 -8.02
C ASP A 487 -28.02 27.94 -7.16
N ASP A 488 -27.46 26.83 -7.65
CA ASP A 488 -27.50 25.51 -7.02
C ASP A 488 -26.12 24.83 -7.13
N PRO A 489 -25.51 24.38 -6.01
CA PRO A 489 -24.25 23.63 -6.03
C PRO A 489 -24.25 22.40 -6.93
N ILE A 490 -25.41 21.76 -7.14
CA ILE A 490 -25.56 20.59 -8.04
C ILE A 490 -25.29 20.98 -9.49
N HIS A 491 -25.60 22.21 -9.89
CA HIS A 491 -25.33 22.68 -11.26
C HIS A 491 -23.83 22.78 -11.52
N ILE A 492 -23.05 23.29 -10.56
CA ILE A 492 -21.59 23.35 -10.63
C ILE A 492 -20.98 21.95 -10.60
N GLU A 493 -21.45 21.10 -9.68
CA GLU A 493 -20.97 19.73 -9.60
C GLU A 493 -21.19 18.96 -10.90
N GLY A 494 -22.38 19.08 -11.48
CA GLY A 494 -22.73 18.46 -12.76
C GLY A 494 -21.96 19.05 -13.93
N ALA A 495 -21.78 20.36 -13.99
CA ALA A 495 -20.97 21.00 -15.02
C ALA A 495 -19.50 20.53 -14.96
N SER A 496 -18.92 20.44 -13.77
CA SER A 496 -17.57 19.89 -13.55
C SER A 496 -17.46 18.42 -13.97
N ALA A 497 -18.44 17.58 -13.63
CA ALA A 497 -18.48 16.18 -14.04
C ALA A 497 -18.55 16.05 -15.57
N LEU A 498 -19.46 16.78 -16.22
CA LEU A 498 -19.58 16.81 -17.68
C LEU A 498 -18.29 17.29 -18.35
N ALA A 499 -17.60 18.28 -17.78
CA ALA A 499 -16.32 18.76 -18.30
C ALA A 499 -15.19 17.73 -18.21
N ARG A 500 -15.24 16.81 -17.23
CA ARG A 500 -14.34 15.64 -17.14
C ARG A 500 -14.75 14.48 -18.03
N GLY A 501 -15.81 14.62 -18.82
CA GLY A 501 -16.36 13.56 -19.67
C GLY A 501 -17.14 12.49 -18.90
N GLU A 502 -17.51 12.78 -17.64
CA GLU A 502 -18.31 11.88 -16.81
C GLU A 502 -19.80 12.07 -17.12
N SER A 503 -20.58 11.00 -16.97
CA SER A 503 -22.05 11.14 -16.99
C SER A 503 -22.54 11.74 -15.68
N PHE A 504 -23.50 12.67 -15.75
CA PHE A 504 -24.11 13.25 -14.56
C PHE A 504 -25.63 13.22 -14.61
N ASN A 505 -26.26 12.65 -13.57
CA ASN A 505 -27.71 12.61 -13.46
C ASN A 505 -28.20 13.67 -12.48
N PHE A 506 -28.53 14.85 -13.00
CA PHE A 506 -29.02 15.99 -12.20
C PHE A 506 -30.25 15.64 -11.36
N ALA A 507 -31.18 14.84 -11.89
CA ALA A 507 -32.39 14.43 -11.18
C ALA A 507 -32.08 13.52 -9.99
N PHE A 508 -31.20 12.53 -10.19
CA PHE A 508 -30.72 11.66 -9.11
C PHE A 508 -29.97 12.47 -8.05
N ARG A 509 -29.07 13.36 -8.46
CA ARG A 509 -28.30 14.18 -7.52
C ARG A 509 -29.18 15.07 -6.65
N LYS A 510 -30.20 15.69 -7.26
CA LYS A 510 -31.22 16.47 -6.53
C LYS A 510 -31.95 15.63 -5.49
N LYS A 511 -32.31 14.38 -5.81
CA LYS A 511 -32.90 13.44 -4.84
C LYS A 511 -31.95 13.16 -3.68
N VAL A 512 -30.69 12.82 -3.95
CA VAL A 512 -29.70 12.51 -2.90
C VAL A 512 -29.47 13.72 -1.99
N TYR A 513 -29.36 14.94 -2.52
CA TYR A 513 -29.18 16.14 -1.70
C TYR A 513 -30.41 16.47 -0.86
N ALA A 514 -31.61 16.39 -1.45
CA ALA A 514 -32.85 16.56 -0.69
C ALA A 514 -32.96 15.54 0.44
N PHE A 515 -32.66 14.27 0.14
CA PHE A 515 -32.64 13.17 1.10
C PHE A 515 -31.60 13.40 2.21
N SER A 516 -30.38 13.78 1.84
CA SER A 516 -29.27 14.08 2.75
C SER A 516 -29.60 15.24 3.69
N ASN A 517 -30.24 16.29 3.18
CA ASN A 517 -30.67 17.43 3.99
C ASN A 517 -31.78 17.03 4.97
N ALA A 518 -32.77 16.26 4.50
CA ALA A 518 -33.86 15.76 5.34
C ALA A 518 -33.36 14.86 6.47
N LEU A 519 -32.26 14.12 6.25
CA LEU A 519 -31.62 13.27 7.26
C LEU A 519 -30.49 13.95 8.05
N ASN A 520 -30.15 15.20 7.74
CA ASN A 520 -29.00 15.92 8.31
C ASN A 520 -27.70 15.09 8.26
N LEU A 521 -27.40 14.52 7.08
CA LEU A 521 -26.19 13.72 6.86
C LEU A 521 -24.96 14.60 6.70
N ASN A 522 -23.82 14.09 7.15
CA ASN A 522 -22.53 14.72 6.87
C ASN A 522 -22.04 14.42 5.43
N THR A 523 -20.98 15.11 5.00
CA THR A 523 -20.42 14.96 3.65
C THR A 523 -20.06 13.51 3.33
N SER A 524 -19.36 12.79 4.21
CA SER A 524 -18.97 11.38 3.96
C SER A 524 -20.16 10.44 3.78
N GLN A 525 -21.25 10.66 4.54
CA GLN A 525 -22.48 9.89 4.41
C GLN A 525 -23.21 10.20 3.11
N ARG A 526 -23.25 11.47 2.71
CA ARG A 526 -23.83 11.88 1.43
C ARG A 526 -23.02 11.29 0.26
N ASP A 527 -21.70 11.39 0.31
CA ASP A 527 -20.78 10.87 -0.71
C ASP A 527 -20.91 9.34 -0.83
N TRP A 528 -21.21 8.65 0.26
CA TRP A 528 -21.54 7.22 0.23
C TRP A 528 -22.83 6.94 -0.56
N LEU A 529 -23.89 7.74 -0.38
CA LEU A 529 -25.16 7.60 -1.13
C LEU A 529 -25.03 7.93 -2.62
N ILE A 530 -24.03 8.74 -2.94
CA ILE A 530 -23.69 9.19 -4.29
C ILE A 530 -23.02 8.08 -5.10
N ASP A 531 -22.21 7.25 -4.46
CA ASP A 531 -21.45 6.19 -5.12
C ASP A 531 -22.42 5.17 -5.74
N ASP A 532 -22.25 4.96 -7.05
CA ASP A 532 -23.07 4.06 -7.85
C ASP A 532 -23.08 2.62 -7.30
N LYS A 533 -22.02 2.20 -6.58
CA LYS A 533 -21.97 0.89 -5.90
C LYS A 533 -23.02 0.75 -4.80
N ASN A 534 -23.42 1.85 -4.17
CA ASN A 534 -24.39 1.89 -3.09
C ASN A 534 -25.77 2.36 -3.56
N ARG A 535 -25.95 2.51 -4.88
CA ARG A 535 -27.19 3.03 -5.46
C ARG A 535 -28.39 2.18 -5.10
N LYS A 536 -28.23 0.85 -5.04
CA LYS A 536 -29.29 -0.07 -4.63
C LYS A 536 -29.75 0.21 -3.21
N GLU A 537 -28.81 0.42 -2.29
CA GLU A 537 -29.09 0.73 -0.89
C GLU A 537 -29.74 2.11 -0.74
N PHE A 538 -29.29 3.10 -1.50
CA PHE A 538 -29.94 4.40 -1.57
C PHE A 538 -31.37 4.29 -2.08
N ASP A 539 -31.62 3.60 -3.21
CA ASP A 539 -32.96 3.47 -3.79
C ASP A 539 -33.93 2.78 -2.81
N ILE A 540 -33.49 1.74 -2.09
CA ILE A 540 -34.28 1.06 -1.05
C ILE A 540 -34.62 2.03 0.10
N LEU A 541 -33.65 2.81 0.56
CA LEU A 541 -33.87 3.79 1.62
C LEU A 541 -34.79 4.92 1.14
N TYR A 542 -34.55 5.47 -0.04
CA TYR A 542 -35.35 6.55 -0.61
C TYR A 542 -36.82 6.11 -0.78
N ASP A 543 -37.07 4.93 -1.36
CA ASP A 543 -38.42 4.36 -1.49
C ASP A 543 -39.08 4.13 -0.13
N PHE A 544 -38.32 3.73 0.90
CA PHE A 544 -38.84 3.63 2.25
C PHE A 544 -39.34 4.99 2.76
N PHE A 545 -38.59 6.07 2.56
CA PHE A 545 -39.00 7.41 2.99
C PHE A 545 -40.15 7.99 2.17
N GLU A 546 -40.20 7.75 0.86
CA GLU A 546 -41.35 8.16 0.02
C GLU A 546 -42.66 7.51 0.50
N ASN A 547 -42.60 6.25 0.96
CA ASN A 547 -43.76 5.51 1.43
C ASN A 547 -44.14 5.77 2.90
N ASN A 548 -43.19 6.17 3.75
CA ASN A 548 -43.39 6.23 5.21
C ASN A 548 -43.16 7.62 5.82
N GLY A 549 -42.69 8.60 5.03
CA GLY A 549 -42.43 9.97 5.45
C GLY A 549 -41.20 10.16 6.34
N TYR A 550 -40.80 11.42 6.52
CA TYR A 550 -39.62 11.88 7.27
C TYR A 550 -39.93 12.21 8.74
N ASN A 551 -40.51 11.26 9.49
CA ASN A 551 -40.68 11.41 10.94
C ASN A 551 -39.37 11.07 11.69
N VAL A 552 -39.28 11.47 12.97
CA VAL A 552 -38.06 11.32 13.81
C VAL A 552 -37.53 9.88 13.81
N ASP A 553 -38.40 8.88 14.01
CA ASP A 553 -38.01 7.47 14.10
C ASP A 553 -37.46 6.94 12.76
N ASN A 554 -38.03 7.38 11.65
CA ASN A 554 -37.56 7.00 10.31
C ASN A 554 -36.24 7.69 10.00
N VAL A 555 -36.10 8.98 10.32
CA VAL A 555 -34.84 9.73 10.14
C VAL A 555 -33.70 9.06 10.90
N ASP A 556 -33.91 8.72 12.18
CA ASP A 556 -32.91 8.03 13.00
C ASP A 556 -32.54 6.67 12.41
N PHE A 557 -33.53 5.91 11.92
CA PHE A 557 -33.28 4.65 11.24
C PHE A 557 -32.44 4.82 9.96
N GLY A 558 -32.75 5.80 9.11
CA GLY A 558 -32.00 6.08 7.89
C GLY A 558 -30.54 6.45 8.17
N ARG A 559 -30.29 7.33 9.15
CA ARG A 559 -28.94 7.72 9.56
C ARG A 559 -28.12 6.54 10.08
N GLN A 560 -28.69 5.75 10.98
CA GLN A 560 -28.03 4.55 11.49
C GLN A 560 -27.79 3.52 10.39
N SER A 561 -28.68 3.46 9.40
CA SER A 561 -28.55 2.54 8.29
C SER A 561 -27.29 2.82 7.48
N ILE A 562 -27.11 4.09 7.11
CA ILE A 562 -25.95 4.57 6.36
C ILE A 562 -24.65 4.37 7.16
N VAL A 563 -24.62 4.77 8.44
CA VAL A 563 -23.42 4.58 9.30
C VAL A 563 -23.01 3.12 9.38
N THR A 564 -23.99 2.23 9.48
CA THR A 564 -23.73 0.80 9.55
C THR A 564 -23.13 0.29 8.25
N PHE A 565 -23.68 0.65 7.09
CA PHE A 565 -23.11 0.24 5.80
C PHE A 565 -21.67 0.75 5.61
N MET A 566 -21.40 1.98 6.05
CA MET A 566 -20.07 2.59 5.97
C MET A 566 -19.04 1.96 6.92
N ASN A 567 -19.46 1.30 8.00
CA ASN A 567 -18.54 0.78 9.02
C ASN A 567 -18.49 -0.75 9.04
N GLU A 568 -17.52 -1.29 8.31
CA GLU A 568 -17.27 -2.74 8.19
C GLU A 568 -16.96 -3.43 9.54
N ASN A 569 -16.55 -2.65 10.56
CA ASN A 569 -16.20 -3.15 11.88
C ASN A 569 -17.35 -3.10 12.90
N MET A 570 -18.51 -2.54 12.55
CA MET A 570 -19.67 -2.46 13.45
C MET A 570 -20.52 -3.74 13.42
N ILE A 571 -19.95 -4.82 13.94
CA ILE A 571 -20.77 -5.92 14.50
C ILE A 571 -21.25 -5.42 15.86
N LEU A 572 -22.54 -5.11 15.97
CA LEU A 572 -23.11 -4.72 17.26
C LEU A 572 -22.89 -5.86 18.25
N PRO A 573 -22.31 -5.61 19.44
CA PRO A 573 -22.13 -6.66 20.43
C PRO A 573 -23.48 -7.29 20.77
N VAL A 574 -23.51 -8.62 20.94
CA VAL A 574 -24.67 -9.29 21.54
C VAL A 574 -24.87 -8.70 22.92
N ILE A 575 -26.06 -8.19 23.19
CA ILE A 575 -26.44 -7.90 24.57
C ILE A 575 -26.69 -9.26 25.22
N SER A 576 -25.76 -9.70 26.08
CA SER A 576 -25.94 -10.93 26.87
C SER A 576 -27.23 -10.83 27.68
N PHE A 577 -27.93 -11.96 27.87
CA PHE A 577 -29.11 -12.01 28.73
C PHE A 577 -28.77 -11.44 30.12
N ASP A 578 -29.33 -10.27 30.42
CA ASP A 578 -29.25 -9.65 31.73
C ASP A 578 -30.69 -9.38 32.18
N GLN A 579 -31.08 -9.98 33.30
CA GLN A 579 -32.42 -9.79 33.88
C GLN A 579 -32.67 -8.34 34.30
N ASN A 580 -31.62 -7.53 34.41
CA ASN A 580 -31.68 -6.10 34.70
C ASN A 580 -31.73 -5.24 33.43
N PHE A 581 -31.66 -5.83 32.24
CA PHE A 581 -31.74 -5.08 31.00
C PHE A 581 -33.17 -4.62 30.73
N PRO A 582 -33.42 -3.33 30.42
CA PRO A 582 -34.79 -2.85 30.26
C PRO A 582 -35.52 -3.56 29.11
N ARG A 583 -36.69 -4.14 29.40
CA ARG A 583 -37.57 -4.78 28.38
C ARG A 583 -37.82 -3.88 27.17
N SER A 584 -38.01 -2.59 27.42
CA SER A 584 -38.20 -1.57 26.38
C SER A 584 -37.03 -1.52 25.39
N THR A 585 -35.80 -1.78 25.84
CA THR A 585 -34.62 -1.81 24.98
C THR A 585 -34.62 -3.02 24.06
N TYR A 586 -34.98 -4.22 24.55
CA TYR A 586 -35.11 -5.40 23.69
C TYR A 586 -36.17 -5.19 22.59
N MET A 587 -37.33 -4.63 22.96
CA MET A 587 -38.39 -4.33 21.99
C MET A 587 -37.92 -3.33 20.93
N LYS A 588 -37.26 -2.25 21.36
CA LYS A 588 -36.70 -1.24 20.46
C LYS A 588 -35.67 -1.84 19.49
N GLU A 589 -34.76 -2.68 19.99
CA GLU A 589 -33.73 -3.32 19.19
C GLU A 589 -34.29 -4.38 18.22
N ILE A 590 -35.30 -5.16 18.63
CA ILE A 590 -36.00 -6.09 17.72
C ILE A 590 -36.63 -5.32 16.56
N VAL A 591 -37.37 -4.25 16.84
CA VAL A 591 -38.00 -3.41 15.80
C VAL A 591 -36.94 -2.83 14.88
N ARG A 592 -35.83 -2.32 15.44
CA ARG A 592 -34.74 -1.71 14.69
C ARG A 592 -34.04 -2.71 13.76
N MET A 593 -33.65 -3.88 14.26
CA MET A 593 -32.98 -4.93 13.46
C MET A 593 -33.95 -5.54 12.45
N ASN A 594 -35.24 -5.62 12.78
CA ASN A 594 -36.24 -6.13 11.85
C ASN A 594 -36.42 -5.22 10.62
N LYS A 595 -36.39 -3.89 10.79
CA LYS A 595 -36.39 -2.95 9.66
C LYS A 595 -35.24 -3.26 8.68
N TRP A 596 -34.05 -3.57 9.19
CA TRP A 596 -32.90 -3.99 8.39
C TRP A 596 -33.12 -5.31 7.65
N ILE A 597 -33.55 -6.34 8.37
CA ILE A 597 -33.81 -7.66 7.79
C ILE A 597 -34.87 -7.57 6.68
N ARG A 598 -35.92 -6.77 6.90
CA ARG A 598 -36.99 -6.58 5.91
C ARG A 598 -36.52 -5.84 4.66
N LEU A 599 -35.72 -4.80 4.81
CA LEU A 599 -35.31 -3.94 3.70
C LEU A 599 -34.12 -4.51 2.90
N PHE A 600 -33.15 -5.11 3.58
CA PHE A 600 -31.88 -5.52 2.97
C PHE A 600 -31.63 -7.03 3.02
N GLY A 601 -32.37 -7.77 3.85
CA GLY A 601 -32.23 -9.21 4.04
C GLY A 601 -33.44 -9.99 3.52
N ASN A 602 -33.90 -10.96 4.31
CA ASN A 602 -35.06 -11.77 3.96
C ASN A 602 -36.36 -11.02 4.28
N ARG A 603 -37.06 -10.56 3.23
CA ARG A 603 -38.32 -9.82 3.33
C ARG A 603 -39.42 -10.59 4.07
N GLU A 604 -39.57 -11.88 3.82
CA GLU A 604 -40.61 -12.72 4.46
C GLU A 604 -40.36 -12.86 5.96
N LEU A 605 -39.10 -13.10 6.33
CA LEU A 605 -38.68 -13.13 7.74
C LEU A 605 -38.95 -11.78 8.41
N GLY A 606 -38.63 -10.69 7.73
CA GLY A 606 -38.86 -9.35 8.23
C GLY A 606 -40.35 -9.05 8.47
N GLN A 607 -41.20 -9.46 7.52
CA GLN A 607 -42.67 -9.35 7.64
C GLN A 607 -43.23 -10.19 8.79
N PHE A 608 -42.68 -11.39 9.00
CA PHE A 608 -43.08 -12.24 10.12
C PHE A 608 -42.77 -11.58 11.47
N ILE A 609 -41.55 -11.08 11.66
CA ILE A 609 -41.14 -10.39 12.90
C ILE A 609 -41.93 -9.08 13.10
N GLU A 610 -42.31 -8.41 12.02
CA GLU A 610 -43.17 -7.22 12.08
C GLU A 610 -44.58 -7.56 12.55
N ALA A 611 -45.19 -8.63 12.03
CA ALA A 611 -46.53 -9.05 12.41
C ALA A 611 -46.66 -9.39 13.91
N ILE A 612 -45.58 -9.84 14.54
CA ILE A 612 -45.53 -10.12 15.99
C ILE A 612 -45.16 -8.88 16.84
N THR A 613 -44.73 -7.78 16.21
CA THR A 613 -44.28 -6.56 16.92
C THR A 613 -45.35 -5.96 17.86
N PRO A 614 -46.64 -5.88 17.49
CA PRO A 614 -47.69 -5.41 18.40
C PRO A 614 -47.83 -6.25 19.68
N ASN A 615 -47.41 -7.52 19.65
CA ASN A 615 -47.52 -8.46 20.76
C ASN A 615 -46.27 -8.49 21.65
N LEU A 616 -45.20 -7.76 21.32
CA LEU A 616 -43.97 -7.73 22.12
C LEU A 616 -44.22 -7.41 23.61
N PRO A 617 -45.12 -6.47 23.99
CA PRO A 617 -45.41 -6.20 25.40
C PRO A 617 -45.93 -7.40 26.19
N SER A 618 -46.64 -8.32 25.51
CA SER A 618 -47.23 -9.53 26.10
C SER A 618 -46.25 -10.70 26.27
N LEU A 619 -45.06 -10.64 25.66
CA LEU A 619 -44.06 -11.70 25.78
C LEU A 619 -43.45 -11.74 27.19
N THR A 620 -43.16 -12.92 27.71
CA THR A 620 -42.32 -13.07 28.90
C THR A 620 -40.90 -12.53 28.64
N ASN A 621 -40.12 -12.24 29.70
CA ASN A 621 -38.73 -11.78 29.52
C ASN A 621 -37.89 -12.76 28.71
N GLN A 622 -38.09 -14.07 28.93
CA GLN A 622 -37.36 -15.11 28.22
C GLN A 622 -37.76 -15.18 26.74
N GLU A 623 -39.05 -15.10 26.42
CA GLU A 623 -39.52 -15.10 25.03
C GLU A 623 -39.05 -13.86 24.28
N LEU A 624 -39.09 -12.69 24.93
CA LEU A 624 -38.60 -11.43 24.37
C LEU A 624 -37.09 -11.49 24.08
N TYR A 625 -36.30 -12.05 25.01
CA TYR A 625 -34.87 -12.26 24.79
C TYR A 625 -34.59 -13.27 23.67
N ASN A 626 -35.31 -14.39 23.61
CA ASN A 626 -35.15 -15.38 22.55
C ASN A 626 -35.41 -14.76 21.17
N LEU A 627 -36.47 -13.95 21.05
CA LEU A 627 -36.77 -13.23 19.83
C LEU A 627 -35.70 -12.17 19.49
N TYR A 628 -35.19 -11.45 20.49
CA TYR A 628 -34.07 -10.52 20.30
C TYR A 628 -32.82 -11.25 19.80
N SER A 629 -32.42 -12.35 20.44
CA SER A 629 -31.24 -13.13 20.07
C SER A 629 -31.37 -13.69 18.65
N PHE A 630 -32.55 -14.22 18.30
CA PHE A 630 -32.83 -14.69 16.95
C PHE A 630 -32.73 -13.57 15.91
N THR A 631 -33.35 -12.42 16.19
CA THR A 631 -33.31 -11.25 15.29
C THR A 631 -31.88 -10.70 15.15
N TRP A 632 -31.10 -10.72 16.24
CA TRP A 632 -29.70 -10.32 16.24
C TRP A 632 -28.83 -11.24 15.39
N GLU A 633 -28.98 -12.56 15.52
CA GLU A 633 -28.26 -13.57 14.72
C GLU A 633 -28.55 -13.38 13.23
N ALA A 634 -29.84 -13.26 12.84
CA ALA A 634 -30.23 -13.02 11.46
C ALA A 634 -29.64 -11.71 10.89
N HIS A 635 -29.63 -10.65 11.70
CA HIS A 635 -29.04 -9.36 11.31
C HIS A 635 -27.50 -9.41 11.23
N LYS A 636 -26.83 -10.16 12.12
CA LYS A 636 -25.38 -10.39 12.05
C LYS A 636 -25.02 -11.16 10.79
N ASP A 637 -25.72 -12.24 10.48
CA ASP A 637 -25.44 -13.07 9.31
C ASP A 637 -25.60 -12.27 8.01
N LEU A 638 -26.63 -11.42 7.95
CA LEU A 638 -26.81 -10.45 6.86
C LEU A 638 -25.58 -9.53 6.70
N LYS A 639 -25.07 -8.96 7.79
CA LYS A 639 -23.86 -8.11 7.76
C LYS A 639 -22.61 -8.88 7.34
N LEU A 640 -22.42 -10.09 7.86
CA LEU A 640 -21.26 -10.92 7.52
C LEU A 640 -21.26 -11.37 6.06
N ALA A 641 -22.44 -11.62 5.48
CA ALA A 641 -22.59 -11.89 4.05
C ALA A 641 -22.22 -10.67 3.20
N TYR A 642 -22.47 -9.47 3.71
CA TYR A 642 -22.20 -8.20 3.02
C TYR A 642 -20.69 -7.84 2.97
N TYR A 643 -19.90 -8.13 4.01
CA TYR A 643 -18.48 -7.70 4.12
C TYR A 643 -17.41 -8.76 3.74
N ARG A 644 -17.75 -9.79 2.96
CA ARG A 644 -16.88 -10.95 2.74
C ARG A 644 -15.89 -10.81 1.57
N ILE A 645 -14.71 -10.17 1.76
CA ILE A 645 -13.46 -10.33 0.94
C ILE A 645 -12.20 -10.22 1.87
N PRO A 646 -11.09 -10.97 1.65
CA PRO A 646 -10.60 -11.99 2.60
C PRO A 646 -9.26 -11.74 3.34
N ILE A 647 -9.14 -12.42 4.48
CA ILE A 647 -8.00 -13.23 4.99
C ILE A 647 -6.66 -13.10 4.21
N GLU A 648 -5.92 -11.99 4.38
CA GLU A 648 -4.47 -11.93 4.10
C GLU A 648 -3.62 -12.16 5.36
N THR A 649 -4.25 -12.20 6.53
CA THR A 649 -3.58 -12.22 7.84
C THR A 649 -2.91 -13.57 8.15
N VAL A 650 -3.33 -14.69 7.53
CA VAL A 650 -2.87 -16.04 7.93
C VAL A 650 -1.45 -16.37 7.46
N VAL A 651 -1.00 -15.84 6.31
CA VAL A 651 0.33 -16.15 5.76
C VAL A 651 1.46 -15.43 6.52
N VAL A 652 1.18 -14.24 7.07
CA VAL A 652 2.19 -13.40 7.73
C VAL A 652 2.54 -13.92 9.14
N PHE A 653 1.63 -14.62 9.82
CA PHE A 653 1.83 -15.09 11.20
C PHE A 653 2.46 -16.48 11.30
N GLN A 654 2.58 -17.24 10.20
CA GLN A 654 3.07 -18.61 10.23
C GLN A 654 4.49 -18.77 10.84
N PRO A 655 5.50 -17.94 10.50
CA PRO A 655 6.83 -18.07 11.09
C PRO A 655 6.86 -17.80 12.60
N PHE A 656 5.98 -16.91 13.09
CA PHE A 656 5.86 -16.58 14.51
C PHE A 656 5.14 -17.68 15.31
N VAL A 657 4.10 -18.28 14.72
CA VAL A 657 3.42 -19.45 15.30
C VAL A 657 4.40 -20.63 15.38
N GLU A 658 5.23 -20.84 14.36
CA GLU A 658 6.30 -21.86 14.38
C GLU A 658 7.36 -21.58 15.46
N LEU A 659 7.72 -20.31 15.72
CA LEU A 659 8.65 -19.91 16.79
C LEU A 659 8.07 -20.14 18.20
N ILE A 660 6.82 -19.73 18.44
CA ILE A 660 6.11 -19.97 19.71
C ILE A 660 6.00 -21.47 19.99
N LEU A 661 5.74 -22.28 18.96
CA LEU A 661 5.65 -23.73 19.06
C LEU A 661 7.00 -24.40 19.40
N PHE A 662 8.12 -23.76 19.05
CA PHE A 662 9.46 -24.24 19.37
C PHE A 662 9.86 -23.92 20.82
N ASP A 663 9.56 -22.72 21.33
CA ASP A 663 10.01 -22.26 22.65
C ASP A 663 9.07 -22.61 23.83
N THR A 664 7.75 -22.65 23.63
CA THR A 664 6.78 -22.74 24.76
C THR A 664 6.21 -24.14 25.00
N GLY A 665 6.57 -25.11 24.16
CA GLY A 665 5.95 -26.42 24.16
C GLY A 665 4.50 -26.40 23.67
N ILE A 666 4.09 -27.50 23.02
CA ILE A 666 2.80 -27.64 22.33
C ILE A 666 1.58 -27.28 23.21
N GLY A 667 1.67 -27.45 24.54
CA GLY A 667 0.57 -27.19 25.46
C GLY A 667 0.19 -25.70 25.62
N VAL A 668 1.17 -24.79 25.62
CA VAL A 668 0.92 -23.35 25.81
C VAL A 668 0.38 -22.72 24.51
N ALA A 669 0.87 -23.17 23.37
CA ALA A 669 0.40 -22.75 22.05
C ALA A 669 -1.07 -23.13 21.79
N ILE A 670 -1.49 -24.34 22.19
CA ILE A 670 -2.90 -24.76 22.10
C ILE A 670 -3.79 -23.86 22.98
N ALA A 671 -3.37 -23.57 24.21
CA ALA A 671 -4.14 -22.73 25.14
C ALA A 671 -4.31 -21.27 24.66
N LEU A 672 -3.34 -20.74 23.91
CA LEU A 672 -3.40 -19.42 23.28
C LEU A 672 -4.32 -19.42 22.04
N LEU A 673 -4.19 -20.41 21.17
CA LEU A 673 -5.01 -20.54 19.95
C LEU A 673 -6.49 -20.83 20.26
N GLU A 674 -6.77 -21.54 21.35
CA GLU A 674 -8.14 -21.84 21.80
C GLU A 674 -8.85 -20.64 22.42
N LYS A 675 -8.10 -19.63 22.89
CA LYS A 675 -8.64 -18.37 23.41
C LYS A 675 -9.01 -17.37 22.29
N LEU A 676 -8.75 -17.70 21.03
CA LEU A 676 -9.22 -16.89 19.90
C LEU A 676 -10.76 -16.93 19.82
N PRO A 677 -11.42 -15.77 19.58
CA PRO A 677 -12.87 -15.71 19.38
C PRO A 677 -13.34 -16.65 18.27
N ALA A 678 -14.52 -17.26 18.44
CA ALA A 678 -15.08 -18.24 17.49
C ALA A 678 -15.19 -17.71 16.05
N ALA A 679 -15.41 -16.40 15.90
CA ALA A 679 -15.48 -15.71 14.61
C ALA A 679 -14.16 -15.73 13.82
N ILE A 680 -13.02 -15.95 14.48
CA ILE A 680 -11.67 -15.93 13.87
C ILE A 680 -11.08 -17.34 13.77
N ARG A 681 -11.69 -18.36 14.42
CA ARG A 681 -11.27 -19.76 14.33
C ARG A 681 -11.74 -20.38 13.02
N SER A 682 -11.03 -20.05 11.95
CA SER A 682 -11.27 -20.65 10.63
C SER A 682 -11.08 -22.17 10.65
N ALA A 683 -11.56 -22.85 9.61
CA ALA A 683 -11.38 -24.29 9.46
C ALA A 683 -9.90 -24.70 9.50
N GLU A 684 -9.01 -23.84 9.00
CA GLU A 684 -7.56 -24.02 8.99
C GLU A 684 -6.95 -23.91 10.39
N ILE A 685 -7.35 -22.91 11.19
CA ILE A 685 -6.89 -22.77 12.58
C ILE A 685 -7.40 -23.95 13.42
N LEU A 686 -8.64 -24.39 13.21
CA LEU A 686 -9.20 -25.57 13.86
C LEU A 686 -8.46 -26.85 13.44
N ALA A 687 -8.07 -26.98 12.17
CA ALA A 687 -7.26 -28.09 11.70
C ALA A 687 -5.86 -28.11 12.35
N ILE A 688 -5.24 -26.94 12.56
CA ILE A 688 -3.96 -26.82 13.28
C ILE A 688 -4.12 -27.21 14.74
N ILE A 689 -5.14 -26.69 15.45
CA ILE A 689 -5.44 -27.06 16.85
C ILE A 689 -5.65 -28.58 16.98
N ASN A 690 -6.42 -29.18 16.07
CA ASN A 690 -6.70 -30.62 16.09
C ASN A 690 -5.47 -31.46 15.80
N ARG A 691 -4.58 -31.04 14.89
CA ARG A 691 -3.28 -31.70 14.64
C ARG A 691 -2.36 -31.61 15.86
N LEU A 692 -2.28 -30.45 16.50
CA LEU A 692 -1.48 -30.24 17.70
C LEU A 692 -1.98 -31.07 18.90
N ARG A 693 -3.31 -31.24 19.03
CA ARG A 693 -3.92 -32.15 20.02
C ARG A 693 -3.58 -33.61 19.77
N SER A 694 -3.55 -34.05 18.50
CA SER A 694 -3.18 -35.44 18.16
C SER A 694 -1.70 -35.77 18.37
N ALA A 695 -0.82 -34.76 18.39
CA ALA A 695 0.62 -34.95 18.48
C ALA A 695 1.15 -35.28 19.89
N SER A 696 0.35 -35.09 20.94
CA SER A 696 0.80 -35.25 22.34
C SER A 696 0.71 -36.69 22.89
N GLN A 697 0.22 -37.68 22.12
CA GLN A 697 -0.18 -39.00 22.66
C GLN A 697 0.56 -40.25 22.10
N PHE A 698 1.53 -40.15 21.19
CA PHE A 698 2.15 -41.29 20.47
C PHE A 698 3.50 -41.84 21.03
N GLY A 699 3.75 -41.78 22.34
CA GLY A 699 4.96 -42.39 22.96
C GLY A 699 6.30 -41.88 22.40
N GLU A 700 7.28 -42.75 22.10
CA GLU A 700 8.58 -42.36 21.48
C GLU A 700 8.60 -42.38 19.94
N LEU A 701 7.48 -42.70 19.27
CA LEU A 701 7.46 -42.81 17.80
C LEU A 701 7.53 -41.42 17.16
N LYS A 702 8.67 -41.13 16.52
CA LYS A 702 9.09 -39.78 16.12
C LYS A 702 8.11 -39.11 15.16
N HIS A 703 7.67 -39.84 14.13
CA HIS A 703 6.81 -39.30 13.08
C HIS A 703 5.33 -39.66 13.26
N ALA A 704 5.01 -40.67 14.10
CA ALA A 704 3.64 -41.00 14.46
C ALA A 704 2.95 -39.82 15.15
N LYS A 705 3.68 -39.08 16.00
CA LYS A 705 3.22 -37.81 16.61
C LYS A 705 2.84 -36.76 15.58
N THR A 706 3.60 -36.65 14.49
CA THR A 706 3.41 -35.59 13.50
C THR A 706 2.26 -35.89 12.55
N PHE A 707 2.07 -37.16 12.17
CA PHE A 707 1.14 -37.54 11.10
C PHE A 707 -0.07 -38.36 11.57
N GLY A 708 -0.07 -38.83 12.82
CA GLY A 708 -1.15 -39.61 13.42
C GLY A 708 -1.35 -40.99 12.79
N ILE A 709 -2.46 -41.64 13.17
CA ILE A 709 -2.97 -42.86 12.53
C ILE A 709 -3.99 -42.45 11.47
N ASN A 710 -3.80 -42.95 10.25
CA ASN A 710 -4.75 -42.75 9.16
C ASN A 710 -4.64 -43.91 8.15
N THR A 711 -5.57 -44.03 7.22
CA THR A 711 -5.45 -45.02 6.14
C THR A 711 -4.20 -44.77 5.31
N TYR A 712 -3.59 -45.84 4.79
CA TYR A 712 -2.39 -45.73 3.94
C TYR A 712 -2.58 -44.72 2.80
N ASN A 713 -3.71 -44.77 2.10
CA ASN A 713 -4.01 -43.85 0.98
C ASN A 713 -4.17 -42.39 1.44
N SER A 714 -4.72 -42.15 2.64
CA SER A 714 -4.79 -40.80 3.19
C SER A 714 -3.41 -40.27 3.56
N LEU A 715 -2.53 -41.11 4.14
CA LEU A 715 -1.14 -40.69 4.42
C LEU A 715 -0.38 -40.38 3.13
N VAL A 716 -0.56 -41.16 2.06
CA VAL A 716 0.00 -40.87 0.72
C VAL A 716 -0.50 -39.52 0.20
N SER A 717 -1.80 -39.27 0.31
CA SER A 717 -2.41 -38.02 -0.16
C SER A 717 -1.91 -36.81 0.65
N THR A 718 -1.78 -36.96 1.97
CA THR A 718 -1.21 -35.94 2.86
C THR A 718 0.23 -35.62 2.49
N PHE A 719 1.09 -36.62 2.27
CA PHE A 719 2.46 -36.39 1.84
C PHE A 719 2.54 -35.67 0.49
N LYS A 720 1.68 -36.04 -0.47
CA LYS A 720 1.59 -35.39 -1.77
C LYS A 720 1.16 -33.92 -1.65
N ALA A 721 0.12 -33.65 -0.85
CA ALA A 721 -0.38 -32.28 -0.65
C ALA A 721 0.64 -31.37 0.05
N LEU A 722 1.48 -31.94 0.91
CA LEU A 722 2.53 -31.21 1.62
C LEU A 722 3.86 -31.14 0.84
N GLY A 723 3.93 -31.71 -0.38
CA GLY A 723 5.17 -31.77 -1.16
C GLY A 723 6.28 -32.63 -0.50
N LEU A 724 5.91 -33.50 0.44
CA LEU A 724 6.84 -34.33 1.20
C LEU A 724 7.13 -35.63 0.46
N SER A 725 8.38 -36.08 0.51
CA SER A 725 8.81 -37.37 -0.03
C SER A 725 9.24 -38.30 1.10
N ARG A 726 8.66 -39.50 1.15
CA ARG A 726 9.04 -40.56 2.11
C ARG A 726 10.54 -40.86 2.07
N LEU A 727 11.12 -40.90 0.86
CA LEU A 727 12.55 -41.14 0.67
C LEU A 727 13.41 -40.00 1.24
N LYS A 728 13.03 -38.74 0.97
CA LYS A 728 13.77 -37.58 1.46
C LYS A 728 13.67 -37.42 2.98
N MET A 729 12.55 -37.84 3.56
CA MET A 729 12.32 -37.77 5.00
C MET A 729 12.86 -39.00 5.77
N GLY A 730 13.30 -40.05 5.08
CA GLY A 730 13.74 -41.28 5.73
C GLY A 730 12.62 -42.01 6.50
N VAL A 731 11.40 -41.98 5.98
CA VAL A 731 10.21 -42.56 6.65
C VAL A 731 9.50 -43.62 5.82
N GLN A 732 8.80 -44.52 6.50
CA GLN A 732 7.96 -45.57 5.92
C GLN A 732 6.55 -45.53 6.51
N PHE A 733 5.57 -45.95 5.71
CA PHE A 733 4.20 -46.12 6.18
C PHE A 733 4.01 -47.57 6.61
N HIS A 734 3.76 -47.76 7.89
CA HIS A 734 3.54 -49.07 8.48
C HIS A 734 2.03 -49.30 8.63
N HIS A 735 1.52 -50.43 8.13
CA HIS A 735 0.15 -50.83 8.39
C HIS A 735 0.07 -51.41 9.80
N LEU A 736 -0.91 -50.98 10.60
CA LEU A 736 -1.03 -51.42 11.99
C LEU A 736 -1.31 -52.92 12.13
N PHE A 737 -1.98 -53.51 11.14
CA PHE A 737 -1.89 -54.94 10.87
C PHE A 737 -1.05 -55.18 9.62
N GLU A 738 -0.08 -56.10 9.69
CA GLU A 738 0.79 -56.37 8.54
C GLU A 738 0.00 -56.93 7.35
N GLN A 739 0.28 -56.41 6.15
CA GLN A 739 -0.43 -56.79 4.92
C GLN A 739 -0.37 -58.29 4.61
N ARG A 740 0.64 -59.02 5.10
CA ARG A 740 0.76 -60.47 4.91
C ARG A 740 -0.40 -61.27 5.52
N PHE A 741 -1.17 -60.68 6.43
CA PHE A 741 -2.36 -61.28 7.05
C PHE A 741 -3.67 -60.95 6.34
N VAL A 742 -3.62 -60.41 5.10
CA VAL A 742 -4.81 -60.01 4.33
C VAL A 742 -5.87 -61.10 4.22
N THR A 743 -5.48 -62.36 4.06
CA THR A 743 -6.42 -63.48 3.95
C THR A 743 -7.22 -63.67 5.24
N GLN A 744 -6.56 -63.60 6.39
CA GLN A 744 -7.16 -63.77 7.71
C GLN A 744 -7.98 -62.55 8.15
N LEU A 745 -7.56 -61.35 7.75
CA LEU A 745 -8.18 -60.08 8.15
C LEU A 745 -9.25 -59.59 7.17
N LYS A 746 -9.45 -60.25 6.02
CA LYS A 746 -10.37 -59.82 4.97
C LYS A 746 -11.80 -59.58 5.47
N ALA A 747 -12.30 -60.42 6.38
CA ALA A 747 -13.63 -60.28 6.95
C ALA A 747 -13.76 -59.06 7.88
N LEU A 748 -12.65 -58.61 8.49
CA LEU A 748 -12.62 -57.51 9.46
C LEU A 748 -12.32 -56.15 8.79
N LEU A 749 -11.32 -56.11 7.90
CA LEU A 749 -10.76 -54.87 7.34
C LEU A 749 -10.95 -54.74 5.83
N GLY A 750 -11.54 -55.75 5.18
CA GLY A 750 -11.63 -55.83 3.73
C GLY A 750 -10.31 -56.20 3.04
N ALA A 751 -10.37 -56.52 1.74
CA ALA A 751 -9.20 -56.95 0.96
C ALA A 751 -8.31 -55.80 0.47
N ASN A 752 -8.76 -54.53 0.57
CA ASN A 752 -8.00 -53.38 0.10
C ASN A 752 -7.12 -52.81 1.23
N THR A 753 -5.86 -53.24 1.26
CA THR A 753 -4.90 -52.81 2.29
C THR A 753 -4.61 -51.31 2.27
N GLY A 754 -4.85 -50.60 1.16
CA GLY A 754 -4.72 -49.15 1.09
C GLY A 754 -5.71 -48.37 1.98
N LYS A 755 -6.79 -49.04 2.40
CA LYS A 755 -7.79 -48.51 3.36
C LYS A 755 -7.51 -48.93 4.80
N TRP A 756 -6.51 -49.77 5.05
CA TRP A 756 -6.18 -50.18 6.40
C TRP A 756 -5.43 -49.05 7.11
N GLU A 757 -5.65 -48.95 8.42
CA GLU A 757 -4.99 -47.98 9.26
C GLU A 757 -3.48 -48.18 9.26
N SER A 758 -2.77 -47.07 9.20
CA SER A 758 -1.33 -47.00 9.05
C SER A 758 -0.77 -45.83 9.84
N VAL A 759 0.54 -45.86 10.08
CA VAL A 759 1.30 -44.81 10.78
C VAL A 759 2.61 -44.54 10.05
N VAL A 760 3.11 -43.30 10.18
CA VAL A 760 4.40 -42.89 9.62
C VAL A 760 5.51 -43.12 10.64
N LEU A 761 6.50 -43.94 10.27
CA LEU A 761 7.62 -44.34 11.12
C LEU A 761 8.96 -44.01 10.46
N THR A 762 10.03 -43.85 11.23
CA THR A 762 11.38 -43.94 10.64
C THR A 762 11.64 -45.35 10.10
N VAL A 763 12.66 -45.51 9.28
CA VAL A 763 13.08 -46.83 8.78
C VAL A 763 13.40 -47.78 9.95
N GLU A 764 14.08 -47.29 10.99
CA GLU A 764 14.48 -48.07 12.16
C GLU A 764 13.26 -48.48 13.00
N GLU A 765 12.33 -47.55 13.22
CA GLU A 765 11.07 -47.83 13.94
C GLU A 765 10.22 -48.86 13.19
N HIS A 766 10.07 -48.70 11.87
CA HIS A 766 9.36 -49.65 11.02
C HIS A 766 10.00 -51.04 11.09
N GLN A 767 11.33 -51.11 11.03
CA GLN A 767 12.06 -52.37 11.12
C GLN A 767 11.88 -53.04 12.48
N LYS A 768 11.96 -52.29 13.59
CA LYS A 768 11.72 -52.83 14.94
C LYS A 768 10.33 -53.44 15.07
N ILE A 769 9.30 -52.73 14.60
CA ILE A 769 7.91 -53.21 14.68
C ILE A 769 7.70 -54.43 13.77
N THR A 770 8.23 -54.40 12.54
CA THR A 770 8.14 -55.54 11.60
C THR A 770 8.86 -56.78 12.15
N GLN A 771 10.02 -56.60 12.81
CA GLN A 771 10.73 -57.70 13.47
C GLN A 771 9.97 -58.25 14.68
N ALA A 772 9.31 -57.39 15.46
CA ALA A 772 8.46 -57.81 16.57
C ALA A 772 7.30 -58.68 16.08
N TRP A 773 6.64 -58.27 15.00
CA TRP A 773 5.62 -59.07 14.33
C TRP A 773 6.15 -60.41 13.82
N ARG A 774 7.30 -60.41 13.12
CA ARG A 774 7.94 -61.63 12.62
C ARG A 774 8.35 -62.60 13.72
N ARG A 775 8.81 -62.08 14.87
CA ARG A 775 9.19 -62.89 16.03
C ARG A 775 7.99 -63.62 16.62
N ILE A 776 6.83 -62.96 16.71
CA ILE A 776 5.63 -63.57 17.28
C ILE A 776 4.96 -64.51 16.28
N ILE A 777 4.83 -64.10 15.02
CA ILE A 777 4.27 -64.92 13.93
C ILE A 777 5.28 -64.96 12.77
N GLY A 778 5.85 -66.14 12.52
CA GLY A 778 6.85 -66.37 11.47
C GLY A 778 6.30 -66.20 10.06
N TYR A 779 7.17 -66.06 9.06
CA TYR A 779 6.79 -66.13 7.64
C TYR A 779 6.58 -67.59 7.21
N ASN A 780 5.81 -67.80 6.14
CA ASN A 780 5.70 -69.12 5.52
C ASN A 780 7.08 -69.59 5.03
N GLY A 781 7.43 -70.85 5.30
CA GLY A 781 8.73 -71.42 4.96
C GLY A 781 9.89 -70.98 5.87
N GLN A 782 9.61 -70.28 6.98
CA GLN A 782 10.59 -69.95 8.02
C GLN A 782 10.24 -70.64 9.35
N ALA A 783 11.13 -70.52 10.34
CA ALA A 783 10.87 -70.99 11.69
C ALA A 783 9.54 -70.43 12.22
N VAL A 784 8.76 -71.27 12.89
CA VAL A 784 7.54 -70.84 13.58
C VAL A 784 7.87 -69.73 14.58
N GLY A 785 7.02 -68.71 14.66
CA GLY A 785 7.21 -67.62 15.62
C GLY A 785 7.00 -68.09 17.06
N THR A 786 7.18 -67.22 18.05
CA THR A 786 6.99 -67.56 19.47
C THR A 786 5.54 -67.97 19.80
N SER A 787 4.57 -67.66 18.94
CA SER A 787 3.19 -68.15 19.02
C SER A 787 3.01 -69.61 18.55
N GLY A 788 4.06 -70.24 18.01
CA GLY A 788 3.98 -71.54 17.33
C GLY A 788 3.32 -71.46 15.93
N LYS A 789 3.08 -70.26 15.41
CA LYS A 789 2.39 -70.03 14.13
C LYS A 789 3.32 -69.42 13.08
N VAL A 790 2.95 -69.64 11.81
CA VAL A 790 3.44 -68.89 10.65
C VAL A 790 2.27 -68.17 9.98
N THR A 791 2.55 -67.29 9.03
CA THR A 791 1.53 -66.45 8.36
C THR A 791 0.32 -67.24 7.83
N ALA A 792 0.52 -68.42 7.24
CA ALA A 792 -0.56 -69.24 6.70
C ALA A 792 -1.42 -69.94 7.77
N THR A 793 -0.85 -70.22 8.95
CA THR A 793 -1.51 -70.99 10.01
C THR A 793 -2.01 -70.13 11.18
N ALA A 794 -1.67 -68.84 11.19
CA ALA A 794 -2.18 -67.88 12.16
C ALA A 794 -3.68 -67.64 11.92
N THR A 795 -4.47 -67.69 12.99
CA THR A 795 -5.90 -67.32 12.98
C THR A 795 -6.07 -65.83 13.29
N LEU A 796 -7.28 -65.30 13.10
CA LEU A 796 -7.59 -63.91 13.48
C LEU A 796 -7.27 -63.62 14.96
N ALA A 797 -7.62 -64.56 15.85
CA ALA A 797 -7.33 -64.43 17.28
C ALA A 797 -5.82 -64.39 17.56
N ASP A 798 -5.03 -65.22 16.86
CA ASP A 798 -3.57 -65.22 16.97
C ASP A 798 -2.98 -63.87 16.53
N ILE A 799 -3.51 -63.29 15.45
CA ILE A 799 -3.07 -61.99 14.91
C ILE A 799 -3.42 -60.84 15.85
N GLN A 800 -4.62 -60.85 16.44
CA GLN A 800 -5.04 -59.84 17.41
C GLN A 800 -4.23 -59.95 18.71
N ALA A 801 -3.96 -61.15 19.20
CA ALA A 801 -3.09 -61.38 20.36
C ALA A 801 -1.65 -60.91 20.07
N ALA A 802 -1.14 -61.18 18.87
CA ALA A 802 0.16 -60.67 18.45
C ALA A 802 0.19 -59.14 18.37
N ALA A 803 -0.84 -58.48 17.84
CA ALA A 803 -0.94 -57.02 17.83
C ALA A 803 -0.92 -56.42 19.25
N LYS A 804 -1.64 -57.04 20.20
CA LYS A 804 -1.61 -56.63 21.62
C LYS A 804 -0.21 -56.64 22.20
N GLU A 805 0.57 -57.66 21.87
CA GLU A 805 1.95 -57.79 22.36
C GLU A 805 2.94 -56.87 21.61
N VAL A 806 2.82 -56.72 20.29
CA VAL A 806 3.65 -55.80 19.50
C VAL A 806 3.45 -54.35 19.94
N TYR A 807 2.19 -53.96 20.19
CA TYR A 807 1.83 -52.58 20.51
C TYR A 807 1.52 -52.33 21.98
N LYS A 808 1.98 -53.20 22.90
CA LYS A 808 1.71 -53.07 24.35
C LYS A 808 2.14 -51.73 24.97
N ASN A 809 3.11 -51.06 24.36
CA ASN A 809 3.61 -49.75 24.79
C ASN A 809 3.00 -48.58 24.01
N TYR A 810 2.04 -48.85 23.12
CA TYR A 810 1.38 -47.89 22.23
C TYR A 810 -0.15 -48.06 22.34
N PRO A 811 -0.77 -47.70 23.48
CA PRO A 811 -2.19 -47.92 23.75
C PRO A 811 -3.12 -47.26 22.72
N GLU A 812 -2.67 -46.20 22.05
CA GLU A 812 -3.37 -45.51 20.98
C GLU A 812 -3.46 -46.35 19.69
N ILE A 813 -2.42 -47.13 19.37
CA ILE A 813 -2.45 -48.10 18.27
C ILE A 813 -3.42 -49.23 18.60
N LEU A 814 -3.39 -49.74 19.84
CA LEU A 814 -4.33 -50.77 20.28
C LEU A 814 -5.79 -50.29 20.20
N LYS A 815 -6.05 -49.06 20.65
CA LYS A 815 -7.36 -48.43 20.55
C LYS A 815 -7.83 -48.29 19.10
N ALA A 816 -6.96 -47.87 18.19
CA ALA A 816 -7.29 -47.74 16.77
C ALA A 816 -7.66 -49.11 16.15
N LEU A 817 -6.93 -50.17 16.54
CA LEU A 817 -7.22 -51.55 16.15
C LEU A 817 -8.45 -52.16 16.83
N GLY A 818 -9.07 -51.48 17.81
CA GLY A 818 -10.19 -51.99 18.60
C GLY A 818 -9.80 -53.13 19.55
N LEU A 819 -8.55 -53.14 20.05
CA LEU A 819 -7.94 -54.22 20.82
C LEU A 819 -7.70 -53.93 22.30
#